data_AF-A0A9P0AAT8-F1
#
_entry.id   AF-A0A9P0AAT8-F1
#
_cell.length_a   1.000
_cell.length_b   1.000
_cell.length_c   1.000
_cell.angle_alpha   90.00
_cell.angle_beta   90.00
_cell.angle_gamma   90.00
#
_symmetry.space_group_name_H-M   'P 1'
#
loop_
_entity.id
_entity.type
_entity.pdbx_description
1 polymer ?
#
loop_
_entity_poly.entity_id
_entity_poly.type
_entity_poly.pdbx_seq_one_letter_code
_entity_poly.pdbx_strand_id
1 'polypeptide(L)'
;MSCEGVITPPMTPPKSHHSNDDSFMKSAEAFSPEIKDQDEQGFVCQGRVDQDYASLASSLIQSKSGDLSLFLHGLNAAAKPSEQNAVVKIQLFGRCFDRGSALIERTDYLFQNVRKILLELDRTAHPHKSAGILNHGEERYRRYRIKERKFRITTSIKKVLDYAALRKEIIEFCLYVRNYILRLHCYAEGSEIISELVSSLVKHISSLHHILDFLSPHPGYVFEGASSKNTDLLNEHHLCHLQLDLQWLLITIVYVIVIVEEELLANAQTEQPHQHSSSPQMAASPKTSEIKDNEEISLELLDRIIDRLLRELIQLSTTKFKNIKDSLLSAAPFSCSCIFHLWILLYPVITVVHKKFKVKSFWDRINEIFNRMLELHRPKSANEGTVSAANLKTFNESSLPVLDEWMNFYPYIFWMLLHITKAQYASNLSEFKVESNYPLLEKILTGSLEEGNVRPSQLRECLAIAEILTTEYWEPNSSAVLILWDYFHRTIDQGMFLIQGEQLQNQWILSESALSFLNQIQAFIEPGSCIDSAKLTIYKQFLRILAAHLRRCKDTPRVWNQIKSRIFSKFSARKISNLTEPGLMNFFALFLTLAIAGDAEEVCKVTSSLIGEVEIDRRMTNRRKVLWKGYLAMALLTLEKQKKVDSLVGPMIQMINADLAVTDSERMLSIFFEAFQEMLIAPCGLQFGQLSFIDAWVEKCITSSSEVEKNNLLSICFSVLCFLNAELSKGVFKIDSGEAKKDVWQLQVKLWSHLIPHLKQLSCRPYSEITPQIAGELLAAFINFSLMIGLNEVRTEKVKALFKHLLCSESVQIGVMKGYLKELIKHDNALRTLNTPQIFVQAWLKCSFLHEERVSTELSDVAEYIRLHLPNNRLFRSLTLSKGDIFIDFIKALRSEFNLCADPLERKKFCNEAAFYFGNLEKWSSQVLKNLTSQNEVLRIHERAGFLVSEAGAIFYAQSGTKTLLHRLLEIFLLPPQVRDPAYDLHPFVAKGLHHNLNLFIQGLVRLGAPNDLYLFSAIKDSLSLLMPRLIRKSGALNDTCTTFSLLKCFTECLNNVAPQEDCCIIIFQIVVERLIKKRCRKNEPNHTLQAIAFIADVASINRNRAHTVQCIIDCCLESIASVAMFYDKGDPCQKNAERLINGILTIHIVSTDPNIRLSAMNLFSKLCRDHLAFYSLKLFDLFAMIAGRVPTLLNHFLPQLIQHVETVEKKRGVTYDSSLRDKGIKRIEQILSGG
;
A
#
# COMPACT_ATOMS: atom_id res chain seq x y z
N MET A 1 2.31 32.55 -38.88
CA MET A 1 3.55 33.25 -39.31
C MET A 1 4.50 32.18 -39.82
N SER A 2 5.30 32.46 -40.86
CA SER A 2 5.95 31.47 -41.73
C SER A 2 7.39 31.89 -42.10
N CYS A 3 8.03 31.13 -43.00
CA CYS A 3 9.48 31.11 -43.35
C CYS A 3 10.30 30.25 -42.36
N GLU A 4 11.05 29.20 -42.71
CA GLU A 4 11.79 28.78 -43.93
C GLU A 4 13.06 29.62 -44.22
N GLY A 5 14.24 29.05 -44.46
CA GLY A 5 14.67 27.64 -44.31
C GLY A 5 16.06 27.31 -44.96
N VAL A 6 16.55 26.06 -44.75
CA VAL A 6 17.68 25.38 -45.45
C VAL A 6 19.09 26.07 -45.25
N ILE A 7 20.30 25.56 -45.55
CA ILE A 7 20.87 24.32 -46.17
C ILE A 7 22.08 23.77 -45.33
N THR A 8 22.58 22.58 -45.67
CA THR A 8 23.74 21.81 -45.14
C THR A 8 24.98 21.92 -46.08
N PRO A 9 26.22 21.36 -45.86
CA PRO A 9 26.60 19.94 -45.53
C PRO A 9 27.87 19.83 -44.59
N PRO A 10 28.61 18.69 -44.45
CA PRO A 10 28.39 17.28 -44.85
C PRO A 10 28.44 16.27 -43.65
N MET A 11 28.55 14.97 -43.94
CA MET A 11 28.40 13.84 -42.99
C MET A 11 29.69 13.37 -42.29
N THR A 12 29.55 12.80 -41.09
CA THR A 12 30.43 11.75 -40.52
C THR A 12 29.60 10.78 -39.64
N PRO A 13 30.06 9.52 -39.40
CA PRO A 13 29.24 8.49 -38.75
C PRO A 13 29.10 8.69 -37.22
N PRO A 14 28.06 8.08 -36.58
CA PRO A 14 27.86 8.19 -35.14
C PRO A 14 28.97 7.49 -34.36
N LYS A 15 29.53 8.19 -33.36
CA LYS A 15 30.51 7.63 -32.43
C LYS A 15 29.81 6.75 -31.40
N SER A 16 30.43 5.63 -31.06
CA SER A 16 30.06 4.81 -29.90
C SER A 16 30.20 5.62 -28.60
N HIS A 17 29.22 5.55 -27.71
CA HIS A 17 29.27 6.19 -26.40
C HIS A 17 30.33 5.52 -25.52
N HIS A 18 31.49 6.15 -25.37
CA HIS A 18 32.29 6.01 -24.16
C HIS A 18 31.62 6.84 -23.05
N SER A 19 31.14 6.17 -22.01
CA SER A 19 30.83 6.80 -20.72
C SER A 19 32.10 6.93 -19.90
N ASN A 20 32.32 8.07 -19.24
CA ASN A 20 33.54 8.32 -18.46
C ASN A 20 33.65 7.41 -17.22
N ASP A 21 34.86 6.98 -16.89
CA ASP A 21 35.20 6.12 -15.73
C ASP A 21 35.18 6.85 -14.37
N ASP A 22 34.20 7.73 -14.13
CA ASP A 22 34.01 8.43 -12.84
C ASP A 22 33.57 7.48 -11.70
N SER A 23 33.25 6.21 -12.00
CA SER A 23 32.95 5.18 -11.02
C SER A 23 34.19 4.61 -10.33
N PHE A 24 35.33 4.55 -11.03
CA PHE A 24 36.51 3.80 -10.60
C PHE A 24 37.08 4.31 -9.26
N MET A 25 37.16 5.64 -9.11
CA MET A 25 37.58 6.29 -7.86
C MET A 25 36.60 6.05 -6.71
N LYS A 26 35.29 6.15 -6.95
CA LYS A 26 34.28 5.96 -5.90
C LYS A 26 34.21 4.52 -5.40
N SER A 27 34.45 3.53 -6.26
CA SER A 27 34.63 2.15 -5.81
C SER A 27 35.87 2.00 -4.92
N ALA A 28 37.00 2.62 -5.27
CA ALA A 28 38.22 2.56 -4.45
C ALA A 28 38.01 3.17 -3.05
N GLU A 29 37.30 4.30 -2.95
CA GLU A 29 36.92 4.91 -1.66
C GLU A 29 35.97 4.01 -0.84
N ALA A 30 35.09 3.27 -1.51
CA ALA A 30 34.10 2.38 -0.88
C ALA A 30 34.65 1.03 -0.40
N PHE A 31 35.87 0.64 -0.77
CA PHE A 31 36.58 -0.52 -0.17
C PHE A 31 37.38 -0.17 1.09
N SER A 32 37.48 1.12 1.42
CA SER A 32 38.17 1.63 2.60
C SER A 32 37.41 1.59 3.95
N PRO A 33 36.05 1.57 4.05
CA PRO A 33 35.34 1.65 5.33
C PRO A 33 35.65 0.56 6.35
N GLU A 34 35.67 -0.72 5.94
CA GLU A 34 35.88 -1.87 6.84
C GLU A 34 37.28 -1.87 7.50
N ILE A 35 38.22 -1.09 6.95
CA ILE A 35 39.53 -0.83 7.53
C ILE A 35 39.55 0.53 8.26
N LYS A 36 38.89 1.57 7.73
CA LYS A 36 38.77 2.90 8.38
C LYS A 36 38.15 2.85 9.78
N ASP A 37 37.11 2.05 9.99
CA ASP A 37 36.49 1.87 11.32
C ASP A 37 37.43 1.16 12.33
N GLN A 38 38.57 0.62 11.87
CA GLN A 38 39.68 0.15 12.72
C GLN A 38 40.84 1.15 12.75
N ASP A 39 41.09 1.90 11.67
CA ASP A 39 42.13 2.93 11.55
C ASP A 39 41.82 4.22 12.32
N GLU A 40 40.56 4.57 12.60
CA GLU A 40 40.22 5.73 13.44
C GLU A 40 40.73 5.62 14.90
N GLN A 41 41.26 4.45 15.30
CA GLN A 41 42.11 4.30 16.49
C GLN A 41 43.48 3.65 16.21
N GLY A 42 44.06 3.97 15.04
CA GLY A 42 45.48 4.25 14.83
C GLY A 42 46.47 3.10 14.96
N PHE A 43 46.59 2.24 13.94
CA PHE A 43 47.67 1.24 13.83
C PHE A 43 48.31 1.17 12.44
N VAL A 44 49.26 2.06 12.16
CA VAL A 44 50.19 1.88 11.02
C VAL A 44 51.20 0.80 11.37
N CYS A 45 50.97 -0.44 10.93
CA CYS A 45 51.99 -1.48 11.02
C CYS A 45 53.12 -1.14 10.03
N GLN A 46 54.25 -0.63 10.52
CA GLN A 46 55.39 -0.22 9.69
C GLN A 46 56.17 -1.43 9.13
N GLY A 47 55.52 -2.27 8.34
CA GLY A 47 56.15 -3.39 7.63
C GLY A 47 56.75 -3.00 6.29
N ARG A 48 57.68 -3.83 5.80
CA ARG A 48 58.28 -3.58 4.48
C ARG A 48 57.35 -3.97 3.36
N VAL A 49 56.48 -4.96 3.57
CA VAL A 49 55.35 -5.27 2.67
C VAL A 49 54.52 -4.00 2.39
N ASP A 50 54.16 -3.21 3.42
CA ASP A 50 53.36 -1.99 3.24
C ASP A 50 54.13 -0.87 2.51
N GLN A 51 55.48 -0.84 2.63
CA GLN A 51 56.34 0.09 1.86
C GLN A 51 56.55 -0.33 0.40
N ASP A 52 56.79 -1.62 0.14
CA ASP A 52 56.90 -2.14 -1.24
C ASP A 52 55.51 -2.09 -1.93
N TYR A 53 54.40 -2.23 -1.19
CA TYR A 53 53.04 -1.98 -1.67
C TYR A 53 52.78 -0.50 -1.97
N ALA A 54 53.20 0.43 -1.11
CA ALA A 54 53.12 1.87 -1.41
C ALA A 54 54.00 2.26 -2.62
N SER A 55 55.16 1.62 -2.77
CA SER A 55 56.05 1.77 -3.94
C SER A 55 55.41 1.20 -5.22
N LEU A 56 54.68 0.09 -5.11
CA LEU A 56 53.86 -0.47 -6.18
C LEU A 56 52.77 0.55 -6.56
N ALA A 57 51.88 0.90 -5.63
CA ALA A 57 50.76 1.81 -5.87
C ALA A 57 51.18 3.16 -6.50
N SER A 58 52.30 3.74 -6.07
CA SER A 58 52.82 4.99 -6.65
C SER A 58 53.46 4.82 -8.04
N SER A 59 54.11 3.69 -8.32
CA SER A 59 54.68 3.39 -9.66
C SER A 59 53.60 3.08 -10.70
N LEU A 60 52.51 2.44 -10.27
CA LEU A 60 51.37 2.04 -11.10
C LEU A 60 50.53 3.23 -11.57
N ILE A 61 50.49 4.33 -10.81
CA ILE A 61 49.83 5.58 -11.22
C ILE A 61 50.56 6.26 -12.39
N GLN A 62 51.85 5.94 -12.63
CA GLN A 62 52.70 6.66 -13.57
C GLN A 62 53.06 5.90 -14.85
N SER A 63 52.80 4.59 -14.94
CA SER A 63 53.20 3.74 -16.08
C SER A 63 52.00 3.20 -16.85
N LYS A 64 52.01 3.38 -18.19
CA LYS A 64 50.92 2.94 -19.10
C LYS A 64 51.21 1.63 -19.85
N SER A 65 52.27 0.95 -19.48
CA SER A 65 52.69 -0.37 -19.99
C SER A 65 52.87 -1.27 -18.78
N GLY A 66 52.05 -2.32 -18.65
CA GLY A 66 51.88 -3.12 -17.43
C GLY A 66 52.86 -4.27 -17.26
N ASP A 67 53.94 -4.28 -18.04
CA ASP A 67 55.03 -5.24 -17.89
C ASP A 67 55.64 -5.15 -16.48
N LEU A 68 55.79 -6.30 -15.80
CA LEU A 68 56.40 -6.36 -14.47
C LEU A 68 57.89 -5.98 -14.50
N SER A 69 58.52 -5.96 -15.67
CA SER A 69 59.83 -5.31 -15.86
C SER A 69 59.84 -3.85 -15.39
N LEU A 70 58.70 -3.14 -15.42
CA LEU A 70 58.54 -1.78 -14.91
C LEU A 70 58.36 -1.69 -13.39
N PHE A 71 57.92 -2.75 -12.71
CA PHE A 71 58.02 -2.83 -11.25
C PHE A 71 59.49 -2.95 -10.82
N LEU A 72 60.26 -3.80 -11.50
CA LEU A 72 61.70 -3.92 -11.28
C LEU A 72 62.47 -2.68 -11.76
N HIS A 73 62.06 -2.01 -12.84
CA HIS A 73 62.65 -0.74 -13.27
C HIS A 73 62.26 0.45 -12.37
N GLY A 74 61.09 0.42 -11.73
CA GLY A 74 60.72 1.37 -10.67
C GLY A 74 61.63 1.22 -9.45
N LEU A 75 61.95 -0.03 -9.07
CA LEU A 75 63.00 -0.30 -8.07
C LEU A 75 64.39 0.13 -8.56
N ASN A 76 64.70 0.01 -9.85
CA ASN A 76 65.93 0.57 -10.45
C ASN A 76 65.95 2.10 -10.54
N ALA A 77 64.81 2.81 -10.48
CA ALA A 77 64.80 4.26 -10.46
C ALA A 77 65.48 4.81 -9.18
N ALA A 78 65.31 4.11 -8.06
CA ALA A 78 66.07 4.34 -6.82
C ALA A 78 67.50 3.77 -6.85
N ALA A 79 67.90 3.12 -7.95
CA ALA A 79 69.22 2.53 -8.16
C ALA A 79 70.06 3.19 -9.26
N LYS A 80 69.54 4.20 -9.97
CA LYS A 80 70.31 5.00 -10.94
C LYS A 80 71.63 5.50 -10.31
N PRO A 81 72.75 5.48 -11.04
CA PRO A 81 74.00 6.01 -10.54
C PRO A 81 73.90 7.54 -10.38
N SER A 82 74.17 8.03 -9.17
CA SER A 82 74.72 9.37 -9.01
C SER A 82 76.16 9.33 -9.53
N GLU A 83 76.47 10.06 -10.61
CA GLU A 83 77.82 10.13 -11.18
C GLU A 83 78.82 10.70 -10.16
N GLN A 84 79.55 9.82 -9.49
CA GLN A 84 80.66 10.15 -8.59
C GLN A 84 81.46 8.88 -8.26
N ASN A 85 82.75 8.88 -8.63
CA ASN A 85 83.68 7.80 -8.33
C ASN A 85 84.15 7.84 -6.86
N ALA A 86 83.23 7.56 -5.95
CA ALA A 86 83.46 7.50 -4.51
C ALA A 86 83.16 6.10 -3.96
N VAL A 87 84.03 5.60 -3.07
CA VAL A 87 83.85 4.32 -2.36
C VAL A 87 82.70 4.45 -1.35
N VAL A 88 81.46 4.22 -1.81
CA VAL A 88 80.26 4.30 -0.97
C VAL A 88 80.27 3.13 0.01
N LYS A 89 80.43 3.43 1.30
CA LYS A 89 80.32 2.40 2.34
C LYS A 89 78.86 2.12 2.69
N ILE A 90 78.56 0.86 2.98
CA ILE A 90 77.26 0.41 3.49
C ILE A 90 77.44 -0.18 4.89
N GLN A 91 76.50 0.10 5.81
CA GLN A 91 76.49 -0.51 7.14
C GLN A 91 75.50 -1.68 7.16
N LEU A 92 75.97 -2.87 7.55
CA LEU A 92 75.19 -4.11 7.67
C LEU A 92 75.58 -4.81 8.98
N PHE A 93 74.59 -5.22 9.78
CA PHE A 93 74.79 -5.88 11.09
C PHE A 93 75.81 -5.14 11.99
N GLY A 94 75.68 -3.81 12.06
CA GLY A 94 76.57 -2.91 12.80
C GLY A 94 77.96 -2.66 12.19
N ARG A 95 78.35 -3.32 11.09
CA ARG A 95 79.69 -3.20 10.47
C ARG A 95 79.64 -2.47 9.13
N CYS A 96 80.68 -1.70 8.83
CA CYS A 96 80.83 -1.02 7.54
C CYS A 96 81.57 -1.89 6.52
N PHE A 97 81.02 -2.02 5.33
CA PHE A 97 81.60 -2.69 4.16
C PHE A 97 81.68 -1.73 2.97
N ASP A 98 82.43 -2.08 1.94
CA ASP A 98 82.28 -1.45 0.63
C ASP A 98 81.02 -1.96 -0.08
N ARG A 99 80.25 -1.04 -0.71
CA ARG A 99 79.00 -1.37 -1.41
C ARG A 99 79.21 -2.07 -2.76
N GLY A 100 80.44 -2.07 -3.28
CA GLY A 100 80.83 -2.81 -4.49
C GLY A 100 81.21 -4.26 -4.21
N SER A 101 81.97 -4.54 -3.15
CA SER A 101 82.55 -5.88 -2.91
C SER A 101 81.87 -6.73 -1.80
N ALA A 102 81.01 -6.16 -0.95
CA ALA A 102 80.55 -6.83 0.29
C ALA A 102 79.94 -8.24 0.08
N LEU A 103 79.19 -8.48 -1.00
CA LEU A 103 78.59 -9.79 -1.24
C LEU A 103 79.60 -10.78 -1.87
N ILE A 104 80.40 -10.34 -2.84
CA ILE A 104 81.46 -11.17 -3.45
C ILE A 104 82.46 -11.65 -2.38
N GLU A 105 82.91 -10.76 -1.48
CA GLU A 105 83.90 -11.13 -0.45
C GLU A 105 83.32 -11.83 0.79
N ARG A 106 82.06 -11.56 1.18
CA ARG A 106 81.55 -11.86 2.54
C ARG A 106 80.15 -12.49 2.59
N THR A 107 79.63 -13.05 1.51
CA THR A 107 78.29 -13.70 1.47
C THR A 107 78.07 -14.65 2.65
N ASP A 108 78.94 -15.65 2.87
CA ASP A 108 78.86 -16.60 3.99
C ASP A 108 78.69 -15.91 5.35
N TYR A 109 79.53 -14.90 5.62
CA TYR A 109 79.49 -14.15 6.88
C TYR A 109 78.18 -13.37 7.05
N LEU A 110 77.72 -12.69 5.99
CA LEU A 110 76.50 -11.90 6.05
C LEU A 110 75.26 -12.78 6.27
N PHE A 111 75.13 -13.88 5.53
CA PHE A 111 74.04 -14.84 5.72
C PHE A 111 74.12 -15.59 7.06
N GLN A 112 75.31 -15.88 7.60
CA GLN A 112 75.46 -16.43 8.96
C GLN A 112 74.90 -15.49 10.04
N ASN A 113 75.03 -14.16 9.89
CA ASN A 113 74.44 -13.20 10.82
C ASN A 113 72.91 -13.21 10.74
N VAL A 114 72.32 -13.25 9.54
CA VAL A 114 70.85 -13.41 9.36
C VAL A 114 70.35 -14.67 10.07
N ARG A 115 71.00 -15.83 9.83
CA ARG A 115 70.66 -17.10 10.47
C ARG A 115 70.74 -17.02 11.99
N LYS A 116 71.78 -16.36 12.53
CA LYS A 116 71.93 -16.15 13.97
C LYS A 116 70.78 -15.32 14.55
N ILE A 117 70.44 -14.18 13.93
CA ILE A 117 69.38 -13.30 14.42
C ILE A 117 68.02 -14.03 14.40
N LEU A 118 67.68 -14.76 13.32
CA LEU A 118 66.46 -15.55 13.24
C LEU A 118 66.34 -16.60 14.37
N LEU A 119 67.44 -17.30 14.68
CA LEU A 119 67.48 -18.29 15.76
C LEU A 119 67.44 -17.65 17.17
N GLU A 120 67.98 -16.43 17.35
CA GLU A 120 67.87 -15.65 18.59
C GLU A 120 66.42 -15.19 18.83
N LEU A 121 65.70 -14.84 17.75
CA LEU A 121 64.29 -14.42 17.79
C LEU A 121 63.34 -15.57 18.13
N ASP A 122 63.48 -16.75 17.52
CA ASP A 122 62.68 -17.95 17.85
C ASP A 122 62.85 -18.35 19.34
N ARG A 123 64.10 -18.42 19.81
CA ARG A 123 64.42 -18.75 21.21
C ARG A 123 63.80 -17.77 22.22
N THR A 124 63.65 -16.51 21.84
CA THR A 124 63.07 -15.46 22.72
C THR A 124 61.55 -15.31 22.58
N ALA A 125 60.94 -15.80 21.51
CA ALA A 125 59.48 -15.92 21.37
C ALA A 125 58.94 -17.22 22.00
N HIS A 126 59.68 -18.33 21.91
CA HIS A 126 59.27 -19.67 22.37
C HIS A 126 60.21 -20.26 23.45
N PRO A 127 60.38 -19.61 24.62
CA PRO A 127 61.36 -20.00 25.64
C PRO A 127 61.17 -21.42 26.22
N HIS A 128 60.01 -22.06 25.97
CA HIS A 128 59.74 -23.44 26.36
C HIS A 128 60.29 -24.50 25.38
N LYS A 129 60.62 -24.17 24.12
CA LYS A 129 61.28 -25.12 23.18
C LYS A 129 62.60 -25.65 23.75
N SER A 130 63.29 -24.85 24.57
CA SER A 130 64.58 -25.18 25.21
C SER A 130 64.47 -25.90 26.56
N ALA A 131 63.28 -26.16 27.09
CA ALA A 131 63.08 -26.79 28.39
C ALA A 131 62.03 -27.91 28.28
N GLY A 132 62.49 -29.15 28.06
CA GLY A 132 61.65 -30.32 27.81
C GLY A 132 60.76 -30.71 29.00
N ILE A 133 59.61 -30.05 29.12
CA ILE A 133 58.59 -30.28 30.14
C ILE A 133 57.26 -30.56 29.42
N LEU A 134 56.59 -31.63 29.84
CA LEU A 134 55.40 -32.19 29.20
C LEU A 134 54.17 -31.28 29.26
N ASN A 135 53.21 -31.64 28.41
CA ASN A 135 51.84 -31.14 28.18
C ASN A 135 51.11 -30.41 29.34
N HIS A 136 50.10 -29.61 28.96
CA HIS A 136 49.28 -28.70 29.81
C HIS A 136 49.87 -27.30 30.09
N GLY A 137 50.64 -26.73 29.14
CA GLY A 137 51.31 -25.43 29.32
C GLY A 137 50.43 -24.16 29.17
N GLU A 138 49.56 -24.08 28.17
CA GLU A 138 49.03 -22.79 27.66
C GLU A 138 48.24 -21.97 28.68
N GLU A 139 47.28 -22.58 29.37
CA GLU A 139 46.45 -21.85 30.34
C GLU A 139 47.27 -21.44 31.59
N ARG A 140 48.30 -22.21 31.92
CA ARG A 140 49.27 -21.85 32.98
C ARG A 140 50.14 -20.68 32.55
N TYR A 141 50.53 -20.62 31.27
CA TYR A 141 51.29 -19.52 30.68
C TYR A 141 50.48 -18.22 30.63
N ARG A 142 49.19 -18.26 30.20
CA ARG A 142 48.29 -17.09 30.28
C ARG A 142 48.21 -16.52 31.71
N ARG A 143 48.08 -17.38 32.74
CA ARG A 143 48.07 -16.96 34.15
C ARG A 143 49.43 -16.41 34.63
N TYR A 144 50.55 -16.95 34.14
CA TYR A 144 51.90 -16.46 34.48
C TYR A 144 52.19 -15.09 33.85
N ARG A 145 51.85 -14.90 32.57
CA ARG A 145 52.05 -13.64 31.80
C ARG A 145 51.27 -12.46 32.40
N ILE A 146 50.10 -12.70 33.00
CA ILE A 146 49.33 -11.69 33.74
C ILE A 146 50.05 -11.25 35.04
N LYS A 147 50.75 -12.16 35.73
CA LYS A 147 51.61 -11.78 36.88
C LYS A 147 52.86 -11.03 36.41
N GLU A 148 53.50 -11.48 35.35
CA GLU A 148 54.74 -10.87 34.86
C GLU A 148 54.53 -9.44 34.32
N ARG A 149 53.38 -9.17 33.67
CA ARG A 149 52.96 -7.81 33.28
C ARG A 149 52.87 -6.83 34.45
N LYS A 150 52.57 -7.30 35.67
CA LYS A 150 52.59 -6.46 36.89
C LYS A 150 53.98 -6.33 37.51
N PHE A 151 54.93 -7.21 37.19
CA PHE A 151 56.26 -7.22 37.78
C PHE A 151 57.28 -6.37 36.99
N ARG A 152 57.20 -6.37 35.64
CA ARG A 152 58.14 -5.62 34.78
C ARG A 152 58.07 -4.09 34.90
N ILE A 153 57.11 -3.52 35.65
CA ILE A 153 57.06 -2.09 35.97
C ILE A 153 58.15 -1.72 36.99
N THR A 154 58.68 -2.68 37.76
CA THR A 154 59.71 -2.45 38.78
C THR A 154 60.75 -3.56 38.82
N THR A 155 61.85 -3.40 38.05
CA THR A 155 63.28 -3.56 38.45
C THR A 155 64.20 -4.08 37.33
N SER A 156 65.46 -3.61 37.40
CA SER A 156 66.68 -4.16 36.80
C SER A 156 66.87 -4.08 35.27
N ILE A 157 67.98 -3.47 34.87
CA ILE A 157 68.42 -3.32 33.48
C ILE A 157 69.13 -4.62 33.05
N LYS A 158 68.49 -5.38 32.16
CA LYS A 158 69.19 -6.17 31.13
C LYS A 158 68.95 -5.48 29.79
N LYS A 159 69.89 -5.59 28.84
CA LYS A 159 69.70 -5.05 27.48
C LYS A 159 68.42 -5.65 26.89
N VAL A 160 67.39 -4.81 26.73
CA VAL A 160 66.21 -5.16 25.94
C VAL A 160 66.68 -5.21 24.49
N LEU A 161 66.51 -6.37 23.85
CA LEU A 161 66.75 -6.51 22.42
C LEU A 161 65.68 -5.69 21.69
N ASP A 162 66.11 -4.82 20.77
CA ASP A 162 65.18 -4.08 19.92
C ASP A 162 64.76 -4.96 18.74
N TYR A 163 63.58 -5.56 18.88
CA TYR A 163 62.98 -6.45 17.88
C TYR A 163 62.56 -5.69 16.61
N ALA A 164 62.38 -4.37 16.67
CA ALA A 164 62.14 -3.54 15.48
C ALA A 164 63.46 -3.30 14.73
N ALA A 165 64.54 -2.97 15.43
CA ALA A 165 65.87 -2.81 14.84
C ALA A 165 66.39 -4.12 14.22
N LEU A 166 66.24 -5.27 14.89
CA LEU A 166 66.67 -6.57 14.34
C LEU A 166 65.88 -6.96 13.08
N ARG A 167 64.56 -6.72 13.07
CA ARG A 167 63.72 -6.90 11.87
C ARG A 167 64.19 -5.99 10.74
N LYS A 168 64.47 -4.72 11.05
CA LYS A 168 64.98 -3.73 10.09
C LYS A 168 66.34 -4.13 9.49
N GLU A 169 67.31 -4.57 10.29
CA GLU A 169 68.64 -4.97 9.79
C GLU A 169 68.57 -6.13 8.76
N ILE A 170 67.71 -7.14 9.01
CA ILE A 170 67.51 -8.25 8.06
C ILE A 170 66.84 -7.75 6.76
N ILE A 171 65.84 -6.88 6.87
CA ILE A 171 65.14 -6.30 5.72
C ILE A 171 66.11 -5.45 4.88
N GLU A 172 66.90 -4.57 5.50
CA GLU A 172 67.89 -3.73 4.81
C GLU A 172 68.96 -4.57 4.12
N PHE A 173 69.41 -5.68 4.74
CA PHE A 173 70.30 -6.64 4.09
C PHE A 173 69.66 -7.33 2.87
N CYS A 174 68.42 -7.83 2.98
CA CYS A 174 67.76 -8.52 1.86
C CYS A 174 67.44 -7.56 0.70
N LEU A 175 67.05 -6.31 1.01
CA LEU A 175 66.91 -5.24 0.02
C LEU A 175 68.25 -4.89 -0.65
N TYR A 176 69.35 -4.90 0.10
CA TYR A 176 70.69 -4.74 -0.47
C TYR A 176 71.03 -5.87 -1.44
N VAL A 177 70.79 -7.14 -1.08
CA VAL A 177 70.99 -8.29 -1.99
C VAL A 177 70.17 -8.12 -3.28
N ARG A 178 68.85 -7.87 -3.18
CA ARG A 178 67.96 -7.66 -4.34
C ARG A 178 68.49 -6.56 -5.27
N ASN A 179 68.82 -5.41 -4.70
CA ASN A 179 69.26 -4.23 -5.44
C ASN A 179 70.72 -4.35 -5.95
N TYR A 180 71.54 -5.25 -5.40
CA TYR A 180 72.92 -5.49 -5.82
C TYR A 180 72.97 -6.39 -7.06
N ILE A 181 72.15 -7.45 -7.10
CA ILE A 181 72.02 -8.33 -8.27
C ILE A 181 71.55 -7.53 -9.50
N LEU A 182 70.48 -6.74 -9.34
CA LEU A 182 69.95 -5.86 -10.40
C LEU A 182 70.99 -4.85 -10.93
N ARG A 183 71.93 -4.40 -10.08
CA ARG A 183 73.02 -3.49 -10.48
C ARG A 183 74.13 -4.21 -11.23
N LEU A 184 74.56 -5.38 -10.75
CA LEU A 184 75.62 -6.16 -11.40
C LEU A 184 75.23 -6.57 -12.83
N HIS A 185 73.98 -7.00 -13.01
CA HIS A 185 73.41 -7.37 -14.31
C HIS A 185 73.51 -6.24 -15.36
N CYS A 186 73.55 -4.96 -14.94
CA CYS A 186 73.73 -3.83 -15.86
C CYS A 186 75.16 -3.67 -16.43
N TYR A 187 76.13 -4.52 -16.05
CA TYR A 187 77.52 -4.47 -16.50
C TYR A 187 77.91 -5.74 -17.26
N ALA A 188 78.05 -5.63 -18.59
CA ALA A 188 78.28 -6.77 -19.48
C ALA A 188 79.60 -7.55 -19.23
N GLU A 189 80.61 -6.91 -18.65
CA GLU A 189 81.95 -7.49 -18.47
C GLU A 189 82.05 -8.49 -17.29
N GLY A 190 80.96 -8.77 -16.57
CA GLY A 190 80.96 -9.49 -15.28
C GLY A 190 80.33 -10.89 -15.25
N SER A 191 79.97 -11.49 -16.39
CA SER A 191 79.09 -12.67 -16.47
C SER A 191 79.52 -13.87 -15.61
N GLU A 192 80.80 -14.23 -15.57
CA GLU A 192 81.29 -15.36 -14.76
C GLU A 192 81.17 -15.09 -13.24
N ILE A 193 81.50 -13.87 -12.80
CA ILE A 193 81.40 -13.44 -11.40
C ILE A 193 79.92 -13.41 -10.96
N ILE A 194 79.03 -13.00 -11.86
CA ILE A 194 77.58 -13.05 -11.63
C ILE A 194 77.12 -14.50 -11.46
N SER A 195 77.56 -15.43 -12.32
CA SER A 195 77.17 -16.85 -12.25
C SER A 195 77.64 -17.53 -10.96
N GLU A 196 78.89 -17.28 -10.51
CA GLU A 196 79.40 -17.84 -9.26
C GLU A 196 78.68 -17.26 -8.04
N LEU A 197 78.46 -15.93 -8.02
CA LEU A 197 77.71 -15.27 -6.97
C LEU A 197 76.26 -15.77 -6.90
N VAL A 198 75.58 -15.92 -8.03
CA VAL A 198 74.21 -16.45 -8.11
C VAL A 198 74.15 -17.87 -7.54
N SER A 199 75.03 -18.78 -7.97
CA SER A 199 75.06 -20.16 -7.45
C SER A 199 75.35 -20.20 -5.93
N SER A 200 76.15 -19.27 -5.40
CA SER A 200 76.37 -19.12 -3.96
C SER A 200 75.14 -18.58 -3.23
N LEU A 201 74.46 -17.58 -3.79
CA LEU A 201 73.25 -16.99 -3.23
C LEU A 201 72.08 -17.98 -3.21
N VAL A 202 71.87 -18.77 -4.27
CA VAL A 202 70.83 -19.82 -4.33
C VAL A 202 71.02 -20.84 -3.20
N LYS A 203 72.26 -21.32 -2.97
CA LYS A 203 72.59 -22.20 -1.83
C LYS A 203 72.31 -21.53 -0.47
N HIS A 204 72.66 -20.25 -0.33
CA HIS A 204 72.43 -19.50 0.90
C HIS A 204 70.95 -19.24 1.19
N ILE A 205 70.16 -18.96 0.16
CA ILE A 205 68.70 -18.75 0.20
C ILE A 205 67.97 -20.06 0.48
N SER A 206 68.32 -21.18 -0.18
CA SER A 206 67.77 -22.51 0.13
C SER A 206 67.96 -22.87 1.60
N SER A 207 69.15 -22.59 2.16
CA SER A 207 69.40 -22.80 3.59
C SER A 207 68.65 -21.83 4.51
N LEU A 208 68.35 -20.59 4.08
CA LEU A 208 67.42 -19.71 4.82
C LEU A 208 65.98 -20.22 4.75
N HIS A 209 65.53 -20.70 3.58
CA HIS A 209 64.21 -21.28 3.39
C HIS A 209 64.01 -22.50 4.29
N HIS A 210 65.00 -23.39 4.39
CA HIS A 210 64.96 -24.54 5.33
C HIS A 210 65.03 -24.16 6.82
N ILE A 211 65.60 -22.99 7.16
CA ILE A 211 65.50 -22.46 8.52
C ILE A 211 64.09 -21.92 8.77
N LEU A 212 63.49 -21.20 7.81
CA LEU A 212 62.08 -20.79 7.87
C LEU A 212 61.13 -22.00 7.92
N ASP A 213 61.48 -23.11 7.24
CA ASP A 213 60.69 -24.35 7.26
C ASP A 213 60.54 -24.93 8.67
N PHE A 214 61.55 -24.75 9.52
CA PHE A 214 61.60 -25.17 10.93
C PHE A 214 60.96 -24.16 11.89
N LEU A 215 60.85 -22.89 11.48
CA LEU A 215 60.37 -21.79 12.33
C LEU A 215 58.84 -21.65 12.34
N SER A 216 58.15 -22.01 11.24
CA SER A 216 56.69 -21.89 11.16
C SER A 216 55.96 -23.23 11.31
N PRO A 217 54.81 -23.30 12.03
CA PRO A 217 54.32 -22.39 13.08
C PRO A 217 54.08 -23.11 14.43
N HIS A 218 54.21 -22.38 15.54
CA HIS A 218 53.83 -22.80 16.90
C HIS A 218 53.33 -21.57 17.70
N PRO A 219 52.44 -21.73 18.69
CA PRO A 219 51.01 -22.01 18.60
C PRO A 219 50.17 -20.72 18.40
N GLY A 220 48.84 -20.82 18.47
CA GLY A 220 47.90 -19.73 18.14
C GLY A 220 48.12 -18.39 18.87
N TYR A 221 48.67 -18.41 20.09
CA TYR A 221 48.91 -17.17 20.87
C TYR A 221 49.92 -16.20 20.21
N VAL A 222 50.81 -16.69 19.34
CA VAL A 222 51.75 -15.83 18.60
C VAL A 222 50.98 -14.92 17.62
N PHE A 223 49.93 -15.46 17.00
CA PHE A 223 49.07 -14.75 16.05
C PHE A 223 48.01 -13.88 16.75
N GLU A 224 47.57 -14.26 17.96
CA GLU A 224 46.84 -13.33 18.86
C GLU A 224 47.70 -12.10 19.18
N GLY A 225 48.98 -12.30 19.51
CA GLY A 225 49.93 -11.22 19.81
C GLY A 225 50.16 -10.27 18.63
N ALA A 226 50.30 -10.82 17.42
CA ALA A 226 50.45 -10.05 16.18
C ALA A 226 49.22 -9.20 15.80
N SER A 227 48.05 -9.47 16.38
CA SER A 227 46.80 -8.72 16.15
C SER A 227 46.51 -7.63 17.21
N SER A 228 47.44 -7.35 18.14
CA SER A 228 47.13 -6.58 19.35
C SER A 228 47.56 -5.11 19.32
N LYS A 229 46.78 -4.24 19.99
CA LYS A 229 46.96 -2.77 20.08
C LYS A 229 48.20 -2.29 20.88
N ASN A 230 49.32 -3.01 20.85
CA ASN A 230 50.61 -2.62 21.45
C ASN A 230 51.76 -3.27 20.65
N THR A 231 51.90 -2.81 19.41
CA THR A 231 52.80 -3.37 18.37
C THR A 231 54.27 -3.38 18.78
N ASP A 232 54.73 -2.31 19.44
CA ASP A 232 56.16 -1.95 19.54
C ASP A 232 56.91 -2.70 20.66
N LEU A 233 56.19 -3.52 21.43
CA LEU A 233 56.67 -4.18 22.65
C LEU A 233 56.41 -5.70 22.66
N LEU A 234 56.04 -6.29 21.52
CA LEU A 234 55.71 -7.71 21.40
C LEU A 234 56.63 -8.45 20.43
N ASN A 235 57.50 -9.29 20.98
CA ASN A 235 58.39 -10.19 20.25
C ASN A 235 57.63 -10.97 19.16
N GLU A 236 56.43 -11.48 19.49
CA GLU A 236 55.58 -12.26 18.59
C GLU A 236 55.09 -11.46 17.37
N HIS A 237 54.80 -10.18 17.55
CA HIS A 237 54.39 -9.28 16.46
C HIS A 237 55.55 -9.05 15.47
N HIS A 238 56.76 -8.82 15.98
CA HIS A 238 57.95 -8.61 15.14
C HIS A 238 58.45 -9.88 14.47
N LEU A 239 58.41 -11.04 15.15
CA LEU A 239 58.79 -12.33 14.56
C LEU A 239 57.83 -12.75 13.44
N CYS A 240 56.52 -12.68 13.69
CA CYS A 240 55.49 -13.02 12.69
C CYS A 240 55.64 -12.18 11.41
N HIS A 241 55.80 -10.86 11.56
CA HIS A 241 55.96 -10.00 10.39
C HIS A 241 57.33 -10.12 9.72
N LEU A 242 58.42 -10.34 10.47
CA LEU A 242 59.74 -10.61 9.87
C LEU A 242 59.72 -11.87 9.00
N GLN A 243 59.01 -12.92 9.42
CA GLN A 243 58.83 -14.14 8.62
C GLN A 243 58.12 -13.83 7.29
N LEU A 244 57.05 -13.02 7.31
CA LEU A 244 56.33 -12.59 6.11
C LEU A 244 57.14 -11.65 5.22
N ASP A 245 57.79 -10.62 5.78
CA ASP A 245 58.70 -9.72 5.05
C ASP A 245 59.83 -10.52 4.39
N LEU A 246 60.43 -11.49 5.11
CA LEU A 246 61.54 -12.28 4.60
C LEU A 246 61.10 -13.27 3.51
N GLN A 247 59.96 -13.96 3.65
CA GLN A 247 59.44 -14.82 2.58
C GLN A 247 59.13 -14.01 1.31
N TRP A 248 58.49 -12.84 1.44
CA TRP A 248 58.27 -11.93 0.32
C TRP A 248 59.60 -11.46 -0.32
N LEU A 249 60.56 -11.04 0.49
CA LEU A 249 61.87 -10.59 0.00
C LEU A 249 62.62 -11.74 -0.70
N LEU A 250 62.60 -12.96 -0.18
CA LEU A 250 63.18 -14.13 -0.84
C LEU A 250 62.53 -14.44 -2.19
N ILE A 251 61.18 -14.36 -2.30
CA ILE A 251 60.50 -14.48 -3.60
C ILE A 251 61.03 -13.43 -4.58
N THR A 252 61.12 -12.16 -4.17
CA THR A 252 61.61 -11.09 -5.07
C THR A 252 63.11 -11.19 -5.38
N ILE A 253 63.92 -11.83 -4.53
CA ILE A 253 65.35 -12.07 -4.81
C ILE A 253 65.52 -13.24 -5.78
N VAL A 254 64.86 -14.38 -5.55
CA VAL A 254 64.97 -15.55 -6.43
C VAL A 254 64.33 -15.27 -7.80
N TYR A 255 63.23 -14.52 -7.86
CA TYR A 255 62.66 -14.07 -9.14
C TYR A 255 63.62 -13.19 -9.95
N VAL A 256 64.37 -12.29 -9.30
CA VAL A 256 65.44 -11.51 -9.93
C VAL A 256 66.60 -12.38 -10.38
N ILE A 257 66.97 -13.39 -9.60
CA ILE A 257 68.01 -14.37 -9.99
C ILE A 257 67.60 -15.12 -11.26
N VAL A 258 66.39 -15.67 -11.32
CA VAL A 258 65.89 -16.41 -12.50
C VAL A 258 65.88 -15.52 -13.76
N ILE A 259 65.46 -14.26 -13.66
CA ILE A 259 65.52 -13.31 -14.80
C ILE A 259 66.96 -13.13 -15.29
N VAL A 260 67.93 -12.98 -14.37
CA VAL A 260 69.34 -12.82 -14.74
C VAL A 260 69.91 -14.10 -15.34
N GLU A 261 69.51 -15.29 -14.86
CA GLU A 261 69.90 -16.58 -15.45
C GLU A 261 69.32 -16.77 -16.86
N GLU A 262 68.05 -16.44 -17.07
CA GLU A 262 67.36 -16.45 -18.38
C GLU A 262 68.02 -15.50 -19.39
N GLU A 263 68.34 -14.27 -18.98
CA GLU A 263 68.99 -13.29 -19.85
C GLU A 263 70.46 -13.64 -20.14
N LEU A 264 71.18 -14.24 -19.17
CA LEU A 264 72.51 -14.83 -19.42
C LEU A 264 72.43 -16.00 -20.41
N LEU A 265 71.39 -16.84 -20.35
CA LEU A 265 71.14 -17.91 -21.32
C LEU A 265 70.82 -17.37 -22.72
N ALA A 266 70.03 -16.31 -22.82
CA ALA A 266 69.74 -15.65 -24.09
C ALA A 266 71.00 -15.06 -24.73
N ASN A 267 71.82 -14.35 -23.93
CA ASN A 267 73.09 -13.77 -24.40
C ASN A 267 74.08 -14.87 -24.83
N ALA A 268 74.27 -15.91 -24.02
CA ALA A 268 75.14 -17.05 -24.33
C ALA A 268 74.70 -17.88 -25.56
N GLN A 269 73.42 -17.80 -25.95
CA GLN A 269 72.91 -18.38 -27.20
C GLN A 269 73.13 -17.48 -28.41
N THR A 270 73.22 -16.15 -28.24
CA THR A 270 73.48 -15.19 -29.32
C THR A 270 74.96 -14.94 -29.61
N GLU A 271 75.87 -15.19 -28.65
CA GLU A 271 77.33 -15.06 -28.83
C GLU A 271 77.98 -16.22 -29.62
N GLN A 272 77.33 -16.73 -30.68
CA GLN A 272 77.96 -17.63 -31.66
C GLN A 272 78.22 -16.93 -33.00
N PRO A 273 79.45 -16.44 -33.26
CA PRO A 273 79.85 -15.97 -34.59
C PRO A 273 79.87 -17.11 -35.60
N HIS A 274 79.42 -16.83 -36.82
CA HIS A 274 79.39 -17.84 -37.89
C HIS A 274 80.79 -18.22 -38.43
N GLN A 275 80.88 -19.46 -38.91
CA GLN A 275 81.90 -20.02 -39.82
C GLN A 275 83.28 -20.39 -39.20
N HIS A 276 83.92 -21.52 -39.51
CA HIS A 276 83.68 -22.53 -40.58
C HIS A 276 83.89 -24.01 -40.12
N SER A 277 83.52 -24.95 -41.01
CA SER A 277 83.89 -26.38 -41.06
C SER A 277 83.34 -27.37 -40.00
N SER A 278 82.06 -27.71 -40.15
CA SER A 278 81.59 -29.10 -40.36
C SER A 278 81.95 -30.22 -39.35
N SER A 279 81.15 -30.36 -38.28
CA SER A 279 80.53 -31.65 -37.90
C SER A 279 79.33 -31.44 -36.95
N PRO A 280 78.15 -32.06 -37.19
CA PRO A 280 76.98 -31.94 -36.30
C PRO A 280 76.97 -33.06 -35.23
N GLN A 281 78.03 -33.15 -34.43
CA GLN A 281 78.05 -33.88 -33.16
C GLN A 281 78.86 -33.11 -32.11
N MET A 282 78.31 -31.96 -31.70
CA MET A 282 78.73 -31.25 -30.49
C MET A 282 77.51 -31.02 -29.61
N ALA A 283 77.66 -31.27 -28.31
CA ALA A 283 76.66 -30.91 -27.32
C ALA A 283 76.58 -29.38 -27.15
N ALA A 284 75.61 -28.91 -26.38
CA ALA A 284 75.69 -27.57 -25.78
C ALA A 284 77.04 -27.40 -25.05
N SER A 285 77.58 -26.19 -24.99
CA SER A 285 78.79 -25.94 -24.21
C SER A 285 78.51 -26.27 -22.74
N PRO A 286 79.48 -26.79 -21.96
CA PRO A 286 79.23 -27.18 -20.57
C PRO A 286 78.61 -26.02 -19.75
N LYS A 287 79.06 -24.78 -19.99
CA LYS A 287 78.49 -23.56 -19.40
C LYS A 287 77.01 -23.34 -19.76
N THR A 288 76.59 -23.60 -21.01
CA THR A 288 75.18 -23.42 -21.41
C THR A 288 74.25 -24.51 -20.87
N SER A 289 74.76 -25.72 -20.58
CA SER A 289 74.03 -26.67 -19.73
C SER A 289 74.00 -26.23 -18.26
N GLU A 290 75.15 -25.87 -17.69
CA GLU A 290 75.27 -25.49 -16.26
C GLU A 290 74.37 -24.31 -15.89
N ILE A 291 74.29 -23.25 -16.71
CA ILE A 291 73.40 -22.11 -16.41
C ILE A 291 71.92 -22.53 -16.49
N LYS A 292 71.55 -23.42 -17.42
CA LYS A 292 70.18 -23.92 -17.54
C LYS A 292 69.78 -24.83 -16.37
N ASP A 293 70.70 -25.71 -15.94
CA ASP A 293 70.49 -26.56 -14.77
C ASP A 293 70.36 -25.69 -13.49
N ASN A 294 71.09 -24.57 -13.40
CA ASN A 294 70.90 -23.59 -12.32
C ASN A 294 69.54 -22.85 -12.42
N GLU A 295 69.11 -22.42 -13.62
CA GLU A 295 67.78 -21.80 -13.83
C GLU A 295 66.65 -22.72 -13.34
N GLU A 296 66.70 -24.01 -13.66
CA GLU A 296 65.70 -25.00 -13.22
C GLU A 296 65.70 -25.18 -11.68
N ILE A 297 66.89 -25.20 -11.04
CA ILE A 297 67.03 -25.24 -9.58
C ILE A 297 66.50 -23.95 -8.92
N SER A 298 66.76 -22.78 -9.51
CA SER A 298 66.26 -21.48 -9.06
C SER A 298 64.74 -21.37 -9.22
N LEU A 299 64.18 -21.89 -10.32
CA LEU A 299 62.74 -21.98 -10.55
C LEU A 299 62.05 -22.92 -9.55
N GLU A 300 62.59 -24.12 -9.31
CA GLU A 300 62.06 -25.00 -8.26
C GLU A 300 62.11 -24.33 -6.87
N LEU A 301 63.18 -23.58 -6.56
CA LEU A 301 63.33 -22.86 -5.30
C LEU A 301 62.27 -21.75 -5.16
N LEU A 302 62.05 -20.98 -6.23
CA LEU A 302 60.98 -19.97 -6.29
C LEU A 302 59.60 -20.61 -6.06
N ASP A 303 59.33 -21.72 -6.75
CA ASP A 303 58.09 -22.48 -6.61
C ASP A 303 57.88 -23.00 -5.18
N ARG A 304 58.92 -23.55 -4.54
CA ARG A 304 58.88 -24.02 -3.14
C ARG A 304 58.57 -22.89 -2.16
N ILE A 305 59.19 -21.72 -2.32
CA ILE A 305 58.97 -20.56 -1.42
C ILE A 305 57.56 -19.98 -1.62
N ILE A 306 57.08 -19.85 -2.86
CA ILE A 306 55.71 -19.41 -3.18
C ILE A 306 54.69 -20.36 -2.53
N ASP A 307 54.85 -21.66 -2.77
CA ASP A 307 53.96 -22.69 -2.22
C ASP A 307 53.97 -22.73 -0.68
N ARG A 308 55.11 -22.46 -0.03
CA ARG A 308 55.23 -22.31 1.43
C ARG A 308 54.42 -21.12 1.93
N LEU A 309 54.62 -19.94 1.35
CA LEU A 309 53.95 -18.72 1.78
C LEU A 309 52.43 -18.79 1.57
N LEU A 310 51.95 -19.36 0.45
CA LEU A 310 50.52 -19.58 0.23
C LEU A 310 49.90 -20.52 1.29
N ARG A 311 50.60 -21.61 1.66
CA ARG A 311 50.16 -22.51 2.75
C ARG A 311 50.11 -21.79 4.10
N GLU A 312 51.11 -20.97 4.41
CA GLU A 312 51.15 -20.19 5.66
C GLU A 312 50.06 -19.12 5.74
N LEU A 313 49.80 -18.39 4.65
CA LEU A 313 48.72 -17.40 4.57
C LEU A 313 47.34 -18.03 4.75
N ILE A 314 47.12 -19.21 4.17
CA ILE A 314 45.90 -20.00 4.38
C ILE A 314 45.84 -20.48 5.83
N GLN A 315 46.93 -21.04 6.39
CA GLN A 315 46.97 -21.49 7.79
C GLN A 315 46.66 -20.38 8.79
N LEU A 316 47.18 -19.16 8.59
CA LEU A 316 46.89 -18.00 9.43
C LEU A 316 45.38 -17.72 9.52
N SER A 317 44.68 -17.74 8.39
CA SER A 317 43.24 -17.47 8.34
C SER A 317 42.38 -18.47 9.13
N THR A 318 42.81 -19.74 9.26
CA THR A 318 42.10 -20.74 10.09
C THR A 318 41.94 -20.29 11.54
N THR A 319 42.92 -19.55 12.08
CA THR A 319 42.89 -19.07 13.46
C THR A 319 41.89 -17.92 13.66
N LYS A 320 41.67 -17.11 12.61
CA LYS A 320 40.61 -16.10 12.57
C LYS A 320 39.24 -16.78 12.42
N PHE A 321 39.10 -17.71 11.49
CA PHE A 321 37.84 -18.44 11.22
C PHE A 321 37.24 -19.09 12.48
N LYS A 322 38.06 -19.79 13.28
CA LYS A 322 37.65 -20.41 14.56
C LYS A 322 37.09 -19.41 15.60
N ASN A 323 37.37 -18.11 15.45
CA ASN A 323 36.98 -17.05 16.37
C ASN A 323 35.85 -16.14 15.83
N ILE A 324 35.36 -16.37 14.60
CA ILE A 324 34.23 -15.60 14.05
C ILE A 324 32.95 -15.95 14.83
N LYS A 325 32.28 -14.92 15.35
CA LYS A 325 30.96 -15.02 16.01
C LYS A 325 29.85 -14.32 15.21
N ASP A 326 30.25 -13.34 14.42
CA ASP A 326 29.41 -12.53 13.54
C ASP A 326 29.34 -13.16 12.13
N SER A 327 28.87 -12.43 11.11
CA SER A 327 28.74 -13.01 9.77
C SER A 327 30.09 -13.23 9.06
N LEU A 328 30.18 -14.31 8.26
CA LEU A 328 31.29 -14.59 7.36
C LEU A 328 31.50 -13.49 6.29
N LEU A 329 30.47 -12.69 5.98
CA LEU A 329 30.56 -11.66 4.93
C LEU A 329 31.37 -10.42 5.36
N SER A 330 31.38 -10.10 6.65
CA SER A 330 32.03 -8.91 7.24
C SER A 330 33.35 -9.21 7.95
N ALA A 331 33.65 -10.49 8.24
CA ALA A 331 34.86 -10.88 8.95
C ALA A 331 36.04 -11.08 7.98
N ALA A 332 37.06 -10.23 8.00
CA ALA A 332 38.25 -10.43 7.16
C ALA A 332 39.15 -11.60 7.66
N PRO A 333 39.75 -12.41 6.76
CA PRO A 333 40.68 -13.49 7.12
C PRO A 333 42.07 -13.00 7.54
N PHE A 334 42.33 -11.70 7.41
CA PHE A 334 43.64 -11.10 7.62
C PHE A 334 43.81 -10.64 9.08
N SER A 335 44.99 -10.86 9.66
CA SER A 335 45.29 -10.40 11.03
C SER A 335 45.75 -8.94 11.11
N CYS A 336 46.16 -8.37 9.98
CA CYS A 336 46.68 -7.00 9.83
C CYS A 336 46.69 -6.61 8.33
N SER A 337 46.96 -5.33 8.04
CA SER A 337 47.13 -4.79 6.67
C SER A 337 48.17 -5.57 5.85
N CYS A 338 49.34 -5.83 6.44
CA CYS A 338 50.47 -6.52 5.82
C CYS A 338 50.08 -7.85 5.14
N ILE A 339 49.19 -8.63 5.77
CA ILE A 339 48.76 -9.93 5.23
C ILE A 339 47.86 -9.73 4.00
N PHE A 340 46.98 -8.72 4.00
CA PHE A 340 46.13 -8.39 2.86
C PHE A 340 46.97 -7.85 1.68
N HIS A 341 47.88 -6.91 1.95
CA HIS A 341 48.80 -6.38 0.93
C HIS A 341 49.68 -7.47 0.32
N LEU A 342 50.08 -8.49 1.10
CA LEU A 342 50.85 -9.62 0.58
C LEU A 342 50.03 -10.51 -0.37
N TRP A 343 48.73 -10.71 -0.14
CA TRP A 343 47.84 -11.37 -1.13
C TRP A 343 47.71 -10.56 -2.43
N ILE A 344 47.59 -9.23 -2.33
CA ILE A 344 47.54 -8.32 -3.49
C ILE A 344 48.85 -8.39 -4.30
N LEU A 345 50.00 -8.46 -3.63
CA LEU A 345 51.33 -8.52 -4.27
C LEU A 345 51.64 -9.90 -4.88
N LEU A 346 51.17 -10.99 -4.29
CA LEU A 346 51.47 -12.35 -4.77
C LEU A 346 50.78 -12.70 -6.09
N TYR A 347 49.54 -12.27 -6.30
CA TYR A 347 48.79 -12.65 -7.51
C TYR A 347 49.45 -12.17 -8.82
N PRO A 348 49.87 -10.90 -8.98
CA PRO A 348 50.59 -10.45 -10.17
C PRO A 348 51.92 -11.17 -10.38
N VAL A 349 52.72 -11.38 -9.31
CA VAL A 349 54.01 -12.07 -9.40
C VAL A 349 53.84 -13.51 -9.87
N ILE A 350 52.96 -14.28 -9.24
CA ILE A 350 52.71 -15.68 -9.61
C ILE A 350 52.14 -15.75 -11.03
N THR A 351 51.29 -14.80 -11.43
CA THR A 351 50.74 -14.71 -12.79
C THR A 351 51.83 -14.44 -13.83
N VAL A 352 52.83 -13.59 -13.54
CA VAL A 352 53.95 -13.33 -14.46
C VAL A 352 54.90 -14.53 -14.52
N VAL A 353 55.24 -15.13 -13.39
CA VAL A 353 56.08 -16.34 -13.32
C VAL A 353 55.43 -17.49 -14.11
N HIS A 354 54.12 -17.71 -13.96
CA HIS A 354 53.36 -18.65 -14.79
C HIS A 354 53.36 -18.28 -16.29
N LYS A 355 53.08 -17.01 -16.63
CA LYS A 355 53.07 -16.53 -18.02
C LYS A 355 54.42 -16.73 -18.71
N LYS A 356 55.55 -16.47 -18.03
CA LYS A 356 56.91 -16.57 -18.56
C LYS A 356 57.41 -18.02 -18.59
N PHE A 357 57.49 -18.68 -17.42
CA PHE A 357 58.18 -19.97 -17.23
C PHE A 357 57.28 -21.22 -17.29
N LYS A 358 55.95 -21.05 -17.47
CA LYS A 358 54.96 -22.14 -17.59
C LYS A 358 54.84 -23.10 -16.37
N VAL A 359 55.36 -22.70 -15.21
CA VAL A 359 55.12 -23.37 -13.92
C VAL A 359 53.64 -23.28 -13.49
N LYS A 360 53.25 -23.91 -12.37
CA LYS A 360 51.86 -23.89 -11.86
C LYS A 360 51.30 -22.47 -11.74
N SER A 361 50.05 -22.27 -12.18
CA SER A 361 49.34 -21.00 -12.03
C SER A 361 49.01 -20.69 -10.56
N PHE A 362 48.46 -19.50 -10.30
CA PHE A 362 47.97 -19.12 -8.98
C PHE A 362 46.85 -20.07 -8.51
N TRP A 363 45.84 -20.32 -9.35
CA TRP A 363 44.72 -21.18 -8.97
C TRP A 363 45.09 -22.65 -8.88
N ASP A 364 46.07 -23.17 -9.64
CA ASP A 364 46.55 -24.55 -9.47
C ASP A 364 47.05 -24.81 -8.04
N ARG A 365 47.89 -23.90 -7.51
CA ARG A 365 48.47 -24.00 -6.17
C ARG A 365 47.41 -23.90 -5.07
N ILE A 366 46.48 -22.95 -5.21
CA ILE A 366 45.36 -22.77 -4.28
C ILE A 366 44.39 -23.98 -4.33
N ASN A 367 44.08 -24.49 -5.53
CA ASN A 367 43.24 -25.66 -5.70
C ASN A 367 43.88 -26.93 -5.14
N GLU A 368 45.19 -27.13 -5.32
CA GLU A 368 45.92 -28.24 -4.72
C GLU A 368 45.81 -28.22 -3.17
N ILE A 369 45.91 -27.05 -2.55
CA ILE A 369 45.76 -26.89 -1.09
C ILE A 369 44.31 -27.19 -0.64
N PHE A 370 43.31 -26.57 -1.27
CA PHE A 370 41.91 -26.77 -0.86
C PHE A 370 41.35 -28.15 -1.21
N ASN A 371 41.80 -28.78 -2.29
CA ASN A 371 41.40 -30.16 -2.64
C ASN A 371 41.85 -31.15 -1.56
N ARG A 372 43.11 -31.04 -1.08
CA ARG A 372 43.63 -31.85 0.03
C ARG A 372 42.81 -31.65 1.32
N MET A 373 42.35 -30.43 1.62
CA MET A 373 41.46 -30.19 2.76
C MET A 373 40.10 -30.89 2.63
N LEU A 374 39.49 -30.82 1.45
CA LEU A 374 38.20 -31.47 1.17
C LEU A 374 38.31 -33.01 1.20
N GLU A 375 39.43 -33.57 0.76
CA GLU A 375 39.69 -35.01 0.82
C GLU A 375 39.83 -35.53 2.26
N LEU A 376 40.47 -34.74 3.14
CA LEU A 376 40.56 -35.04 4.58
C LEU A 376 39.22 -34.89 5.33
N HIS A 377 38.25 -34.16 4.76
CA HIS A 377 36.92 -33.98 5.36
C HIS A 377 35.98 -35.16 5.13
N ARG A 378 36.22 -36.00 4.11
CA ARG A 378 35.31 -37.10 3.75
C ARG A 378 35.19 -38.11 4.91
N PRO A 379 33.97 -38.42 5.41
CA PRO A 379 33.81 -39.40 6.47
C PRO A 379 34.31 -40.77 5.98
N LYS A 380 35.09 -41.46 6.82
CA LYS A 380 35.60 -42.81 6.52
C LYS A 380 34.44 -43.76 6.35
N SER A 381 34.18 -44.20 5.11
CA SER A 381 33.20 -45.23 4.83
C SER A 381 33.64 -46.53 5.52
N ALA A 382 32.68 -47.31 6.04
CA ALA A 382 33.00 -48.44 6.91
C ALA A 382 33.75 -49.61 6.20
N ASN A 383 33.86 -49.57 4.86
CA ASN A 383 34.35 -50.69 4.04
C ASN A 383 35.64 -50.41 3.25
N GLU A 384 36.21 -49.20 3.24
CA GLU A 384 37.46 -48.89 2.50
C GLU A 384 38.74 -49.05 3.34
N GLY A 385 38.76 -50.08 4.19
CA GLY A 385 39.96 -50.47 4.94
C GLY A 385 40.96 -51.22 4.04
N THR A 386 41.93 -50.52 3.44
CA THR A 386 43.35 -50.93 3.36
C THR A 386 44.24 -49.99 2.52
N VAL A 387 43.76 -49.49 1.37
CA VAL A 387 44.66 -48.99 0.31
C VAL A 387 45.21 -47.58 0.55
N SER A 388 44.39 -46.62 0.99
CA SER A 388 44.81 -45.20 1.05
C SER A 388 45.84 -44.86 2.15
N ALA A 389 46.11 -45.77 3.09
CA ALA A 389 47.04 -45.53 4.20
C ALA A 389 48.52 -45.66 3.81
N ALA A 390 48.84 -46.30 2.67
CA ALA A 390 50.22 -46.46 2.21
C ALA A 390 50.79 -45.13 1.66
N ASN A 391 50.00 -44.39 0.87
CA ASN A 391 50.44 -43.21 0.13
C ASN A 391 50.60 -41.95 1.00
N LEU A 392 50.20 -42.00 2.28
CA LEU A 392 50.35 -40.88 3.22
C LEU A 392 51.76 -40.81 3.85
N LYS A 393 52.53 -41.91 3.85
CA LYS A 393 53.82 -42.00 4.57
C LYS A 393 55.02 -41.38 3.85
N THR A 394 54.84 -40.86 2.64
CA THR A 394 55.91 -40.24 1.84
C THR A 394 55.92 -38.71 1.87
N PHE A 395 55.02 -38.08 2.63
CA PHE A 395 54.95 -36.62 2.80
C PHE A 395 55.16 -36.22 4.26
N ASN A 396 55.90 -35.14 4.49
CA ASN A 396 56.15 -34.62 5.85
C ASN A 396 54.84 -34.14 6.50
N GLU A 397 54.37 -34.90 7.49
CA GLU A 397 53.13 -34.64 8.24
C GLU A 397 53.11 -33.28 8.98
N SER A 398 54.26 -32.62 9.10
CA SER A 398 54.43 -31.29 9.68
C SER A 398 53.97 -30.10 8.80
N SER A 399 53.44 -30.36 7.60
CA SER A 399 53.24 -29.33 6.55
C SER A 399 51.79 -29.00 6.18
N LEU A 400 50.81 -29.62 6.84
CA LEU A 400 49.39 -29.24 6.76
C LEU A 400 49.00 -28.30 7.89
N PRO A 401 48.05 -27.36 7.68
CA PRO A 401 47.51 -26.57 8.79
C PRO A 401 46.85 -27.49 9.82
N VAL A 402 46.99 -27.17 11.10
CA VAL A 402 46.45 -27.99 12.20
C VAL A 402 44.92 -27.98 12.16
N LEU A 403 44.37 -29.06 11.61
CA LEU A 403 42.94 -29.29 11.44
C LEU A 403 42.32 -29.70 12.78
N ASP A 404 41.47 -28.86 13.35
CA ASP A 404 40.60 -29.31 14.45
C ASP A 404 39.48 -30.16 13.84
N GLU A 405 39.14 -31.28 14.49
CA GLU A 405 38.06 -32.20 14.11
C GLU A 405 36.67 -31.55 14.02
N TRP A 406 36.56 -30.29 14.48
CA TRP A 406 35.34 -29.51 14.62
C TRP A 406 35.16 -28.44 13.53
N MET A 407 36.14 -28.25 12.64
CA MET A 407 36.07 -27.22 11.60
C MET A 407 35.37 -27.72 10.34
N ASN A 408 34.34 -27.01 9.90
CA ASN A 408 33.68 -27.27 8.61
C ASN A 408 34.43 -26.58 7.48
N PHE A 409 34.92 -27.35 6.51
CA PHE A 409 35.76 -26.83 5.44
C PHE A 409 34.99 -26.07 4.37
N TYR A 410 33.71 -26.37 4.11
CA TYR A 410 33.00 -25.72 3.02
C TYR A 410 32.83 -24.20 3.26
N PRO A 411 32.28 -23.70 4.39
CA PRO A 411 32.14 -22.27 4.61
C PRO A 411 33.49 -21.54 4.72
N TYR A 412 34.52 -22.23 5.22
CA TYR A 412 35.89 -21.72 5.26
C TYR A 412 36.47 -21.50 3.86
N ILE A 413 36.30 -22.46 2.94
CA ILE A 413 36.80 -22.33 1.56
C ILE A 413 35.99 -21.29 0.77
N PHE A 414 34.65 -21.23 0.94
CA PHE A 414 33.84 -20.14 0.39
C PHE A 414 34.35 -18.76 0.85
N TRP A 415 34.54 -18.58 2.15
CA TRP A 415 35.04 -17.35 2.74
C TRP A 415 36.43 -16.96 2.22
N MET A 416 37.37 -17.90 2.18
CA MET A 416 38.69 -17.66 1.60
C MET A 416 38.62 -17.30 0.11
N LEU A 417 37.75 -17.96 -0.66
CA LEU A 417 37.55 -17.70 -2.08
C LEU A 417 37.02 -16.28 -2.34
N LEU A 418 36.13 -15.76 -1.50
CA LEU A 418 35.70 -14.35 -1.53
C LEU A 418 36.89 -13.40 -1.32
N HIS A 419 37.65 -13.59 -0.24
CA HIS A 419 38.69 -12.63 0.14
C HIS A 419 39.94 -12.71 -0.74
N ILE A 420 40.27 -13.87 -1.30
CA ILE A 420 41.27 -14.01 -2.38
C ILE A 420 40.80 -13.25 -3.63
N THR A 421 39.52 -13.39 -4.01
CA THR A 421 38.96 -12.66 -5.17
C THR A 421 38.93 -11.14 -4.92
N LYS A 422 38.59 -10.69 -3.71
CA LYS A 422 38.69 -9.27 -3.30
C LYS A 422 40.16 -8.76 -3.40
N ALA A 423 41.15 -9.57 -3.02
CA ALA A 423 42.56 -9.20 -3.15
C ALA A 423 43.02 -9.14 -4.62
N GLN A 424 42.59 -10.08 -5.47
CA GLN A 424 42.80 -10.03 -6.92
C GLN A 424 42.19 -8.76 -7.52
N TYR A 425 40.96 -8.40 -7.12
CA TYR A 425 40.31 -7.17 -7.57
C TYR A 425 41.02 -5.90 -7.09
N ALA A 426 41.56 -5.89 -5.87
CA ALA A 426 42.42 -4.80 -5.39
C ALA A 426 43.77 -4.72 -6.12
N SER A 427 44.23 -5.82 -6.72
CA SER A 427 45.42 -5.88 -7.60
C SER A 427 45.13 -5.59 -9.09
N ASN A 428 43.89 -5.23 -9.45
CA ASN A 428 43.40 -5.16 -10.83
C ASN A 428 44.00 -4.01 -11.63
N LEU A 429 45.21 -4.26 -12.13
CA LEU A 429 45.90 -3.49 -13.15
C LEU A 429 45.35 -3.81 -14.54
N SER A 430 45.57 -2.92 -15.50
CA SER A 430 45.06 -3.03 -16.87
C SER A 430 45.44 -4.33 -17.62
N GLU A 431 46.50 -5.04 -17.18
CA GLU A 431 46.94 -6.33 -17.72
C GLU A 431 46.61 -7.57 -16.84
N PHE A 432 46.08 -7.36 -15.64
CA PHE A 432 45.82 -8.40 -14.62
C PHE A 432 44.35 -8.43 -14.22
N LYS A 433 43.48 -8.82 -15.16
CA LYS A 433 42.08 -9.10 -14.89
C LYS A 433 41.94 -10.17 -13.80
N VAL A 434 40.90 -10.04 -12.97
CA VAL A 434 40.50 -11.07 -12.00
C VAL A 434 40.16 -12.36 -12.76
N GLU A 435 40.79 -13.46 -12.35
CA GLU A 435 40.63 -14.78 -12.94
C GLU A 435 39.64 -15.61 -12.10
N SER A 436 38.60 -16.17 -12.72
CA SER A 436 37.59 -16.97 -12.01
C SER A 436 38.10 -18.36 -11.65
N ASN A 437 37.49 -18.98 -10.64
CA ASN A 437 37.78 -20.36 -10.23
C ASN A 437 36.49 -21.16 -10.08
N TYR A 438 35.73 -21.22 -11.18
CA TYR A 438 34.52 -22.03 -11.27
C TYR A 438 34.72 -23.52 -10.92
N PRO A 439 35.82 -24.21 -11.31
CA PRO A 439 36.02 -25.62 -10.92
C PRO A 439 36.04 -25.85 -9.40
N LEU A 440 36.68 -24.96 -8.64
CA LEU A 440 36.63 -25.03 -7.17
C LEU A 440 35.24 -24.70 -6.64
N LEU A 441 34.63 -23.62 -7.14
CA LEU A 441 33.28 -23.19 -6.73
C LEU A 441 32.26 -24.31 -6.94
N GLU A 442 32.26 -24.97 -8.10
CA GLU A 442 31.38 -26.09 -8.43
C GLU A 442 31.58 -27.28 -7.47
N LYS A 443 32.84 -27.60 -7.12
CA LYS A 443 33.17 -28.67 -6.16
C LYS A 443 32.67 -28.36 -4.75
N ILE A 444 32.94 -27.16 -4.21
CA ILE A 444 32.50 -26.77 -2.86
C ILE A 444 31.00 -26.50 -2.77
N LEU A 445 30.37 -26.05 -3.86
CA LEU A 445 28.93 -25.83 -3.95
C LEU A 445 28.17 -27.17 -4.02
N THR A 446 28.67 -28.14 -4.77
CA THR A 446 28.07 -29.49 -4.80
C THR A 446 28.17 -30.16 -3.42
N GLY A 447 29.36 -30.15 -2.81
CA GLY A 447 29.57 -30.77 -1.49
C GLY A 447 28.88 -30.04 -0.33
N SER A 448 28.64 -28.73 -0.41
CA SER A 448 27.92 -27.98 0.63
C SER A 448 26.40 -28.20 0.61
N LEU A 449 25.85 -28.71 -0.49
CA LEU A 449 24.44 -29.07 -0.66
C LEU A 449 24.12 -30.52 -0.24
N GLU A 450 25.13 -31.35 0.04
CA GLU A 450 24.95 -32.70 0.55
C GLU A 450 24.44 -32.69 2.01
N GLU A 451 23.53 -33.61 2.35
CA GLU A 451 22.87 -33.64 3.66
C GLU A 451 23.88 -33.89 4.80
N GLY A 452 23.84 -33.03 5.81
CA GLY A 452 24.72 -33.09 6.98
C GLY A 452 26.07 -32.37 6.83
N ASN A 453 26.55 -32.11 5.59
CA ASN A 453 27.85 -31.47 5.39
C ASN A 453 27.90 -30.01 5.88
N VAL A 454 26.82 -29.22 5.75
CA VAL A 454 26.79 -27.79 6.16
C VAL A 454 25.49 -27.44 6.89
N ARG A 455 25.58 -26.56 7.91
CA ARG A 455 24.40 -26.08 8.65
C ARG A 455 23.58 -25.09 7.80
N PRO A 456 22.23 -25.06 7.89
CA PRO A 456 21.39 -24.17 7.08
C PRO A 456 21.70 -22.66 7.17
N SER A 457 22.25 -22.19 8.30
CA SER A 457 22.75 -20.82 8.45
C SER A 457 24.04 -20.59 7.67
N GLN A 458 25.04 -21.46 7.84
CA GLN A 458 26.32 -21.38 7.15
C GLN A 458 26.16 -21.56 5.63
N LEU A 459 25.26 -22.43 5.19
CA LEU A 459 24.96 -22.63 3.77
C LEU A 459 24.37 -21.36 3.13
N ARG A 460 23.57 -20.59 3.87
CA ARG A 460 23.05 -19.28 3.42
C ARG A 460 24.17 -18.28 3.17
N GLU A 461 25.15 -18.22 4.06
CA GLU A 461 26.34 -17.37 3.89
C GLU A 461 27.22 -17.87 2.72
N CYS A 462 27.38 -19.19 2.56
CA CYS A 462 28.05 -19.77 1.38
C CYS A 462 27.37 -19.35 0.07
N LEU A 463 26.04 -19.32 0.03
CA LEU A 463 25.30 -18.87 -1.16
C LEU A 463 25.30 -17.34 -1.33
N ALA A 464 25.43 -16.55 -0.27
CA ALA A 464 25.66 -15.10 -0.37
C ALA A 464 27.06 -14.80 -0.92
N ILE A 465 28.07 -15.58 -0.51
CA ILE A 465 29.41 -15.53 -1.08
C ILE A 465 29.41 -15.97 -2.55
N ALA A 466 28.73 -17.08 -2.88
CA ALA A 466 28.59 -17.56 -4.25
C ALA A 466 27.88 -16.54 -5.16
N GLU A 467 26.89 -15.82 -4.63
CA GLU A 467 26.28 -14.68 -5.31
C GLU A 467 27.32 -13.62 -5.64
N ILE A 468 27.95 -13.02 -4.64
CA ILE A 468 28.94 -11.94 -4.80
C ILE A 468 30.03 -12.32 -5.82
N LEU A 469 30.60 -13.52 -5.71
CA LEU A 469 31.58 -14.04 -6.68
C LEU A 469 31.04 -14.07 -8.12
N THR A 470 29.81 -14.58 -8.32
CA THR A 470 29.22 -14.80 -9.65
C THR A 470 28.45 -13.61 -10.21
N THR A 471 28.21 -12.56 -9.43
CA THR A 471 27.46 -11.36 -9.85
C THR A 471 28.33 -10.10 -9.92
N GLU A 472 29.30 -9.94 -9.03
CA GLU A 472 30.17 -8.74 -8.96
C GLU A 472 31.54 -9.00 -9.62
N TYR A 473 32.24 -10.07 -9.22
CA TYR A 473 33.67 -10.21 -9.50
C TYR A 473 34.04 -11.03 -10.76
N TRP A 474 33.40 -12.18 -10.98
CA TRP A 474 33.75 -13.11 -12.08
C TRP A 474 32.88 -12.90 -13.34
N GLU A 475 33.30 -13.46 -14.47
CA GLU A 475 32.50 -13.51 -15.70
C GLU A 475 31.31 -14.48 -15.59
N PRO A 476 30.17 -14.25 -16.27
CA PRO A 476 28.97 -15.06 -16.04
C PRO A 476 29.08 -16.51 -16.55
N ASN A 477 28.99 -17.49 -15.63
CA ASN A 477 28.94 -18.92 -15.95
C ASN A 477 27.67 -19.58 -15.39
N SER A 478 26.97 -20.36 -16.22
CA SER A 478 25.73 -21.07 -15.85
C SER A 478 25.94 -22.25 -14.88
N SER A 479 27.16 -22.78 -14.72
CA SER A 479 27.40 -24.04 -13.99
C SER A 479 26.90 -24.00 -12.55
N ALA A 480 27.29 -22.98 -11.77
CA ALA A 480 26.84 -22.79 -10.39
C ALA A 480 25.30 -22.69 -10.26
N VAL A 481 24.65 -21.98 -11.20
CA VAL A 481 23.19 -21.85 -11.25
C VAL A 481 22.52 -23.19 -11.56
N LEU A 482 23.12 -24.00 -12.44
CA LEU A 482 22.61 -25.33 -12.78
C LEU A 482 22.82 -26.36 -11.66
N ILE A 483 23.90 -26.29 -10.89
CA ILE A 483 24.11 -27.12 -9.69
C ILE A 483 23.02 -26.81 -8.65
N LEU A 484 22.78 -25.54 -8.36
CA LEU A 484 21.71 -25.11 -7.44
C LEU A 484 20.34 -25.58 -7.95
N TRP A 485 20.06 -25.44 -9.25
CA TRP A 485 18.81 -25.94 -9.83
C TRP A 485 18.68 -27.48 -9.74
N ASP A 486 19.76 -28.22 -9.98
CA ASP A 486 19.74 -29.68 -9.92
C ASP A 486 19.57 -30.23 -8.49
N TYR A 487 19.83 -29.41 -7.47
CA TYR A 487 19.40 -29.62 -6.09
C TYR A 487 17.93 -29.18 -5.88
N PHE A 488 17.60 -27.90 -6.07
CA PHE A 488 16.31 -27.35 -5.68
C PHE A 488 15.11 -27.94 -6.44
N HIS A 489 15.23 -28.43 -7.67
CA HIS A 489 14.09 -29.07 -8.36
C HIS A 489 13.65 -30.42 -7.75
N ARG A 490 14.49 -31.02 -6.90
CA ARG A 490 14.20 -32.22 -6.10
C ARG A 490 13.54 -31.87 -4.78
N THR A 491 14.02 -30.81 -4.13
CA THR A 491 13.56 -30.34 -2.81
C THR A 491 12.46 -29.27 -2.89
N ILE A 492 12.03 -28.85 -4.08
CA ILE A 492 11.05 -27.77 -4.30
C ILE A 492 9.74 -27.95 -3.52
N ASP A 493 9.33 -29.19 -3.28
CA ASP A 493 8.10 -29.55 -2.58
C ASP A 493 8.28 -29.80 -1.07
N GLN A 494 9.51 -29.74 -0.57
CA GLN A 494 9.83 -29.91 0.83
C GLN A 494 9.67 -28.58 1.58
N GLY A 495 9.01 -28.60 2.74
CA GLY A 495 8.95 -27.46 3.66
C GLY A 495 10.29 -27.12 4.35
N MET A 496 11.39 -27.76 3.95
CA MET A 496 12.69 -27.75 4.64
C MET A 496 13.50 -26.45 4.43
N PHE A 497 12.94 -25.45 3.76
CA PHE A 497 13.51 -24.09 3.68
C PHE A 497 13.17 -23.21 4.91
N LEU A 498 12.41 -23.76 5.87
CA LEU A 498 12.12 -23.15 7.16
C LEU A 498 13.37 -23.02 8.04
N ILE A 499 13.48 -21.88 8.72
CA ILE A 499 14.45 -21.68 9.81
C ILE A 499 13.90 -22.35 11.06
N GLN A 500 14.66 -23.28 11.65
CA GLN A 500 14.32 -23.82 12.98
C GLN A 500 14.39 -22.68 14.01
N GLY A 501 13.22 -22.27 14.51
CA GLY A 501 13.04 -21.14 15.43
C GLY A 501 12.16 -20.01 14.87
N GLU A 502 12.08 -19.84 13.55
CA GLU A 502 11.31 -18.74 12.93
C GLU A 502 10.24 -19.25 11.94
N GLN A 503 9.12 -19.73 12.48
CA GLN A 503 7.95 -20.11 11.68
C GLN A 503 7.34 -18.94 10.88
N LEU A 504 7.72 -17.69 11.19
CA LEU A 504 7.24 -16.46 10.56
C LEU A 504 7.90 -16.12 9.21
N GLN A 505 9.06 -16.70 8.85
CA GLN A 505 9.80 -16.25 7.66
C GLN A 505 9.30 -16.79 6.31
N ASN A 506 8.25 -17.62 6.29
CA ASN A 506 7.51 -17.99 5.07
C ASN A 506 6.60 -16.82 4.57
N GLN A 507 7.16 -15.61 4.45
CA GLN A 507 6.47 -14.37 4.07
C GLN A 507 5.61 -14.47 2.80
N TRP A 508 6.00 -15.34 1.84
CA TRP A 508 5.21 -15.60 0.64
C TRP A 508 3.84 -16.22 0.96
N ILE A 509 3.76 -17.13 1.93
CA ILE A 509 2.47 -17.73 2.38
C ILE A 509 1.63 -16.66 3.10
N LEU A 510 2.28 -15.72 3.76
CA LEU A 510 1.66 -14.55 4.41
C LEU A 510 1.31 -13.40 3.44
N SER A 511 1.66 -13.49 2.14
CA SER A 511 1.32 -12.44 1.18
C SER A 511 -0.19 -12.42 0.94
N GLU A 512 -0.87 -11.34 1.34
CA GLU A 512 -2.34 -11.30 1.32
C GLU A 512 -2.91 -11.30 -0.10
N SER A 513 -2.35 -10.46 -0.98
CA SER A 513 -2.78 -10.28 -2.38
C SER A 513 -1.73 -10.73 -3.41
N ALA A 514 -2.15 -10.94 -4.66
CA ALA A 514 -1.26 -11.30 -5.78
C ALA A 514 -0.19 -10.22 -6.08
N LEU A 515 -0.56 -8.94 -5.96
CA LEU A 515 0.38 -7.83 -6.12
C LEU A 515 1.43 -7.78 -5.00
N SER A 516 1.03 -8.07 -3.75
CA SER A 516 1.97 -8.19 -2.63
C SER A 516 3.01 -9.30 -2.88
N PHE A 517 2.58 -10.43 -3.42
CA PHE A 517 3.49 -11.53 -3.79
C PHE A 517 4.48 -11.13 -4.91
N LEU A 518 4.01 -10.45 -5.96
CA LEU A 518 4.86 -9.93 -7.04
C LEU A 518 5.89 -8.92 -6.51
N ASN A 519 5.44 -7.92 -5.76
CA ASN A 519 6.28 -6.85 -5.22
C ASN A 519 7.33 -7.40 -4.24
N GLN A 520 6.99 -8.40 -3.43
CA GLN A 520 7.95 -9.10 -2.58
C GLN A 520 9.07 -9.75 -3.39
N ILE A 521 8.76 -10.40 -4.52
CA ILE A 521 9.75 -11.04 -5.38
C ILE A 521 10.64 -9.99 -6.05
N GLN A 522 10.05 -8.96 -6.64
CA GLN A 522 10.80 -7.84 -7.25
C GLN A 522 11.77 -7.21 -6.24
N ALA A 523 11.31 -6.92 -5.01
CA ALA A 523 12.10 -6.23 -4.00
C ALA A 523 13.36 -6.99 -3.52
N PHE A 524 13.33 -8.33 -3.47
CA PHE A 524 14.52 -9.10 -3.06
C PHE A 524 15.46 -9.46 -4.21
N ILE A 525 15.02 -9.40 -5.48
CA ILE A 525 15.89 -9.65 -6.62
C ILE A 525 16.53 -8.38 -7.19
N GLU A 526 16.14 -7.18 -6.76
CA GLU A 526 16.59 -5.93 -7.37
C GLU A 526 18.08 -5.62 -7.14
N PRO A 527 18.84 -5.10 -8.13
CA PRO A 527 20.28 -4.93 -8.00
C PRO A 527 20.61 -3.93 -6.89
N GLY A 528 21.50 -4.30 -5.97
CA GLY A 528 21.82 -3.47 -4.82
C GLY A 528 20.75 -3.44 -3.72
N SER A 529 19.80 -4.40 -3.69
CA SER A 529 18.83 -4.50 -2.59
C SER A 529 19.54 -4.53 -1.24
N CYS A 530 19.24 -3.60 -0.33
CA CYS A 530 19.77 -3.58 1.04
C CYS A 530 19.18 -4.67 1.96
N ILE A 531 18.54 -5.69 1.36
CA ILE A 531 18.02 -6.85 2.07
C ILE A 531 19.19 -7.78 2.43
N ASP A 532 19.69 -7.54 3.63
CA ASP A 532 20.50 -8.44 4.46
C ASP A 532 20.18 -9.92 4.18
N SER A 533 21.19 -10.63 3.67
CA SER A 533 21.10 -12.05 3.31
C SER A 533 20.73 -12.95 4.50
N ALA A 534 20.99 -12.54 5.75
CA ALA A 534 20.55 -13.27 6.93
C ALA A 534 19.01 -13.38 7.02
N LYS A 535 18.24 -12.52 6.32
CA LYS A 535 16.76 -12.52 6.28
C LYS A 535 16.17 -13.26 5.08
N LEU A 536 17.01 -13.86 4.22
CA LEU A 536 16.58 -14.64 3.07
C LEU A 536 16.60 -16.15 3.38
N THR A 537 15.59 -16.89 2.92
CA THR A 537 15.67 -18.35 2.90
C THR A 537 16.69 -18.80 1.85
N ILE A 538 17.24 -20.02 2.02
CA ILE A 538 18.24 -20.58 1.09
C ILE A 538 17.68 -20.63 -0.35
N TYR A 539 16.37 -20.82 -0.51
CA TYR A 539 15.69 -20.77 -1.80
C TYR A 539 15.53 -19.35 -2.37
N LYS A 540 15.18 -18.34 -1.55
CA LYS A 540 15.20 -16.92 -1.96
C LYS A 540 16.60 -16.51 -2.43
N GLN A 541 17.64 -16.94 -1.72
CA GLN A 541 19.04 -16.68 -2.07
C GLN A 541 19.41 -17.28 -3.44
N PHE A 542 18.98 -18.50 -3.74
CA PHE A 542 19.10 -19.08 -5.10
C PHE A 542 18.37 -18.28 -6.17
N LEU A 543 17.14 -17.82 -5.91
CA LEU A 543 16.40 -16.99 -6.87
C LEU A 543 17.08 -15.64 -7.12
N ARG A 544 17.76 -15.06 -6.12
CA ARG A 544 18.55 -13.82 -6.27
C ARG A 544 19.75 -14.03 -7.20
N ILE A 545 20.53 -15.11 -6.99
CA ILE A 545 21.63 -15.55 -7.86
C ILE A 545 21.12 -15.77 -9.30
N LEU A 546 20.02 -16.50 -9.47
CA LEU A 546 19.41 -16.80 -10.78
C LEU A 546 19.00 -15.51 -11.51
N ALA A 547 18.35 -14.57 -10.81
CA ALA A 547 17.93 -13.30 -11.40
C ALA A 547 19.13 -12.42 -11.82
N ALA A 548 20.15 -12.33 -10.97
CA ALA A 548 21.35 -11.55 -11.25
C ALA A 548 22.15 -12.15 -12.42
N HIS A 549 22.35 -13.47 -12.46
CA HIS A 549 23.02 -14.17 -13.57
C HIS A 549 22.28 -13.96 -14.90
N LEU A 550 20.95 -14.11 -14.92
CA LEU A 550 20.14 -13.89 -16.12
C LEU A 550 20.20 -12.44 -16.62
N ARG A 551 20.21 -11.45 -15.70
CA ARG A 551 20.38 -10.03 -16.05
C ARG A 551 21.76 -9.75 -16.63
N ARG A 552 22.84 -10.32 -16.07
CA ARG A 552 24.21 -10.21 -16.65
C ARG A 552 24.32 -10.91 -18.01
N CYS A 553 23.55 -11.98 -18.23
CA CYS A 553 23.56 -12.77 -19.46
C CYS A 553 22.53 -12.34 -20.52
N LYS A 554 21.84 -11.20 -20.34
CA LYS A 554 20.65 -10.80 -21.13
C LYS A 554 20.88 -10.83 -22.64
N ASP A 555 22.05 -10.37 -23.09
CA ASP A 555 22.41 -10.30 -24.53
C ASP A 555 22.98 -11.63 -25.08
N THR A 556 23.06 -12.68 -24.25
CA THR A 556 23.57 -14.02 -24.61
C THR A 556 22.42 -15.04 -24.64
N PRO A 557 21.64 -15.14 -25.74
CA PRO A 557 20.45 -16.00 -25.80
C PRO A 557 20.77 -17.50 -25.63
N ARG A 558 22.02 -17.93 -25.83
CA ARG A 558 22.48 -19.29 -25.53
C ARG A 558 22.33 -19.65 -24.05
N VAL A 559 22.61 -18.72 -23.13
CA VAL A 559 22.50 -18.93 -21.68
C VAL A 559 21.04 -19.02 -21.26
N TRP A 560 20.18 -18.12 -21.75
CA TRP A 560 18.72 -18.22 -21.56
C TRP A 560 18.18 -19.57 -22.04
N ASN A 561 18.54 -19.98 -23.26
CA ASN A 561 18.09 -21.24 -23.84
C ASN A 561 18.59 -22.47 -23.04
N GLN A 562 19.82 -22.45 -22.51
CA GLN A 562 20.35 -23.52 -21.66
C GLN A 562 19.58 -23.64 -20.34
N ILE A 563 19.39 -22.52 -19.63
CA ILE A 563 18.75 -22.48 -18.31
C ILE A 563 17.26 -22.80 -18.43
N LYS A 564 16.53 -22.14 -19.34
CA LYS A 564 15.09 -22.36 -19.51
C LYS A 564 14.76 -23.81 -19.87
N SER A 565 15.54 -24.43 -20.75
CA SER A 565 15.31 -25.82 -21.18
C SER A 565 15.50 -26.81 -20.03
N ARG A 566 16.52 -26.59 -19.18
CA ARG A 566 16.80 -27.45 -18.01
C ARG A 566 15.85 -27.21 -16.84
N ILE A 567 15.17 -26.06 -16.78
CA ILE A 567 14.08 -25.79 -15.83
C ILE A 567 12.75 -26.34 -16.34
N PHE A 568 12.30 -25.94 -17.53
CA PHE A 568 10.98 -26.31 -18.07
C PHE A 568 10.82 -27.83 -18.23
N SER A 569 11.87 -28.55 -18.66
CA SER A 569 11.85 -30.03 -18.77
C SER A 569 11.69 -30.79 -17.44
N LYS A 570 11.73 -30.10 -16.30
CA LYS A 570 11.51 -30.68 -14.96
C LYS A 570 10.10 -30.43 -14.43
N PHE A 571 9.21 -29.84 -15.22
CA PHE A 571 7.79 -29.60 -14.88
C PHE A 571 6.86 -30.18 -15.94
N SER A 572 5.69 -30.61 -15.47
CA SER A 572 4.56 -31.07 -16.27
C SER A 572 3.30 -30.86 -15.43
N ALA A 573 2.12 -30.82 -16.07
CA ALA A 573 0.85 -30.68 -15.35
C ALA A 573 0.71 -31.69 -14.21
N ARG A 574 1.03 -32.97 -14.46
CA ARG A 574 1.02 -34.04 -13.45
C ARG A 574 2.03 -33.87 -12.31
N LYS A 575 3.13 -33.12 -12.50
CA LYS A 575 4.02 -32.76 -11.39
C LYS A 575 3.38 -31.64 -10.56
N ILE A 576 2.85 -30.61 -11.22
CA ILE A 576 2.26 -29.43 -10.56
C ILE A 576 0.99 -29.81 -9.78
N SER A 577 0.15 -30.69 -10.32
CA SER A 577 -1.04 -31.25 -9.62
C SER A 577 -0.68 -31.96 -8.31
N ASN A 578 0.55 -32.45 -8.18
CA ASN A 578 1.03 -33.20 -7.02
C ASN A 578 1.79 -32.34 -5.98
N LEU A 579 2.22 -31.11 -6.34
CA LEU A 579 2.95 -30.23 -5.41
C LEU A 579 2.07 -29.76 -4.24
N THR A 580 2.63 -29.79 -3.04
CA THR A 580 2.08 -29.18 -1.83
C THR A 580 1.84 -27.66 -1.99
N GLU A 581 1.15 -27.05 -1.02
CA GLU A 581 0.96 -25.59 -0.97
C GLU A 581 2.29 -24.80 -1.01
N PRO A 582 3.33 -25.12 -0.19
CA PRO A 582 4.67 -24.54 -0.34
C PRO A 582 5.32 -24.84 -1.70
N GLY A 583 5.19 -26.06 -2.22
CA GLY A 583 5.75 -26.45 -3.51
C GLY A 583 5.21 -25.64 -4.69
N LEU A 584 3.90 -25.35 -4.68
CA LEU A 584 3.25 -24.47 -5.65
C LEU A 584 3.73 -23.02 -5.51
N MET A 585 3.89 -22.50 -4.29
CA MET A 585 4.44 -21.15 -4.07
C MET A 585 5.89 -21.04 -4.56
N ASN A 586 6.72 -22.05 -4.32
CA ASN A 586 8.09 -22.11 -4.81
C ASN A 586 8.14 -22.15 -6.35
N PHE A 587 7.27 -22.95 -6.99
CA PHE A 587 7.09 -22.98 -8.44
C PHE A 587 6.75 -21.59 -9.00
N PHE A 588 5.76 -20.89 -8.44
CA PHE A 588 5.41 -19.55 -8.91
C PHE A 588 6.52 -18.53 -8.67
N ALA A 589 7.20 -18.55 -7.52
CA ALA A 589 8.32 -17.67 -7.25
C ALA A 589 9.48 -17.85 -8.26
N LEU A 590 9.77 -19.10 -8.65
CA LEU A 590 10.74 -19.41 -9.71
C LEU A 590 10.31 -18.85 -11.06
N PHE A 591 9.08 -19.13 -11.51
CA PHE A 591 8.62 -18.67 -12.82
C PHE A 591 8.44 -17.15 -12.87
N LEU A 592 8.02 -16.49 -11.79
CA LEU A 592 8.05 -15.03 -11.66
C LEU A 592 9.48 -14.50 -11.74
N THR A 593 10.44 -15.11 -11.05
CA THR A 593 11.86 -14.72 -11.13
C THR A 593 12.41 -14.83 -12.56
N LEU A 594 12.11 -15.93 -13.26
CA LEU A 594 12.47 -16.12 -14.67
C LEU A 594 11.79 -15.09 -15.59
N ALA A 595 10.52 -14.76 -15.33
CA ALA A 595 9.78 -13.77 -16.10
C ALA A 595 10.26 -12.33 -15.82
N ILE A 596 10.74 -12.01 -14.62
CA ILE A 596 11.30 -10.69 -14.29
C ILE A 596 12.71 -10.53 -14.89
N ALA A 597 13.59 -11.52 -14.75
CA ALA A 597 14.98 -11.44 -15.18
C ALA A 597 15.22 -11.80 -16.66
N GLY A 598 14.42 -12.70 -17.23
CA GLY A 598 14.48 -13.15 -18.64
C GLY A 598 13.28 -12.68 -19.47
N ASP A 599 12.84 -13.49 -20.43
CA ASP A 599 11.66 -13.18 -21.25
C ASP A 599 10.35 -13.62 -20.57
N ALA A 600 9.63 -12.64 -20.05
CA ALA A 600 8.29 -12.81 -19.49
C ALA A 600 7.31 -13.51 -20.42
N GLU A 601 7.40 -13.33 -21.74
CA GLU A 601 6.39 -13.83 -22.66
C GLU A 601 6.50 -15.34 -22.92
N GLU A 602 7.72 -15.82 -23.17
CA GLU A 602 8.00 -17.26 -23.25
C GLU A 602 7.64 -17.95 -21.93
N VAL A 603 8.03 -17.37 -20.79
CA VAL A 603 7.71 -17.93 -19.47
C VAL A 603 6.20 -17.95 -19.22
N CYS A 604 5.47 -16.86 -19.47
CA CYS A 604 4.01 -16.82 -19.31
C CYS A 604 3.28 -17.81 -20.22
N LYS A 605 3.72 -18.00 -21.47
CA LYS A 605 3.15 -19.02 -22.37
C LYS A 605 3.35 -20.44 -21.82
N VAL A 606 4.55 -20.76 -21.33
CA VAL A 606 4.86 -22.07 -20.72
C VAL A 606 4.08 -22.27 -19.42
N THR A 607 4.04 -21.28 -18.53
CA THR A 607 3.22 -21.32 -17.29
C THR A 607 1.74 -21.51 -17.60
N SER A 608 1.21 -20.86 -18.63
CA SER A 608 -0.20 -20.98 -19.01
C SER A 608 -0.55 -22.39 -19.51
N SER A 609 0.26 -22.96 -20.41
CA SER A 609 0.10 -24.36 -20.85
C SER A 609 0.22 -25.33 -19.68
N LEU A 610 1.22 -25.15 -18.81
CA LEU A 610 1.43 -25.99 -17.63
C LEU A 610 0.32 -25.92 -16.59
N ILE A 611 -0.45 -24.82 -16.51
CA ILE A 611 -1.56 -24.64 -15.55
C ILE A 611 -2.91 -25.01 -16.16
N GLY A 612 -3.14 -24.75 -17.45
CA GLY A 612 -4.40 -25.09 -18.12
C GLY A 612 -4.71 -26.60 -18.15
N GLU A 613 -3.69 -27.43 -17.96
CA GLU A 613 -3.79 -28.90 -17.87
C GLU A 613 -3.84 -29.43 -16.41
N VAL A 614 -3.82 -28.55 -15.39
CA VAL A 614 -3.73 -28.96 -13.97
C VAL A 614 -5.10 -29.06 -13.32
N GLU A 615 -5.55 -30.29 -13.09
CA GLU A 615 -6.67 -30.58 -12.20
C GLU A 615 -6.23 -30.48 -10.72
N ILE A 616 -6.91 -29.63 -9.94
CA ILE A 616 -6.78 -29.56 -8.48
C ILE A 616 -8.12 -29.91 -7.84
N ASP A 617 -8.12 -30.80 -6.84
CA ASP A 617 -9.30 -31.09 -6.02
C ASP A 617 -9.89 -29.79 -5.43
N ARG A 618 -11.19 -29.56 -5.67
CA ARG A 618 -11.94 -28.40 -5.18
C ARG A 618 -11.84 -28.24 -3.65
N ARG A 619 -11.65 -29.35 -2.92
CA ARG A 619 -11.47 -29.38 -1.45
C ARG A 619 -10.15 -28.74 -0.98
N MET A 620 -9.14 -28.64 -1.84
CA MET A 620 -7.83 -28.07 -1.50
C MET A 620 -7.83 -26.53 -1.59
N THR A 621 -8.61 -25.88 -0.71
CA THR A 621 -8.84 -24.42 -0.74
C THR A 621 -7.56 -23.59 -0.79
N ASN A 622 -6.57 -23.89 0.06
CA ASN A 622 -5.29 -23.16 0.04
C ASN A 622 -4.46 -23.37 -1.24
N ARG A 623 -4.44 -24.59 -1.80
CA ARG A 623 -3.76 -24.83 -3.10
C ARG A 623 -4.45 -24.04 -4.23
N ARG A 624 -5.77 -23.86 -4.16
CA ARG A 624 -6.51 -22.92 -5.02
C ARG A 624 -6.11 -21.45 -4.76
N LYS A 625 -5.99 -21.01 -3.49
CA LYS A 625 -5.50 -19.66 -3.12
C LYS A 625 -4.14 -19.36 -3.75
N VAL A 626 -3.20 -20.31 -3.65
CA VAL A 626 -1.87 -20.22 -4.28
C VAL A 626 -1.94 -20.14 -5.81
N LEU A 627 -2.73 -21.00 -6.46
CA LEU A 627 -2.88 -21.01 -7.91
C LEU A 627 -3.39 -19.66 -8.44
N TRP A 628 -4.41 -19.09 -7.80
CA TRP A 628 -4.91 -17.76 -8.11
C TRP A 628 -3.83 -16.69 -7.93
N LYS A 629 -3.19 -16.60 -6.77
CA LYS A 629 -2.18 -15.56 -6.47
C LYS A 629 -1.01 -15.59 -7.45
N GLY A 630 -0.45 -16.78 -7.69
CA GLY A 630 0.69 -16.94 -8.59
C GLY A 630 0.36 -16.64 -10.06
N TYR A 631 -0.80 -17.08 -10.54
CA TYR A 631 -1.20 -16.86 -11.94
C TYR A 631 -1.59 -15.39 -12.18
N LEU A 632 -2.22 -14.72 -11.21
CA LEU A 632 -2.52 -13.29 -11.25
C LEU A 632 -1.25 -12.42 -11.17
N ALA A 633 -0.27 -12.79 -10.35
CA ALA A 633 1.03 -12.13 -10.32
C ALA A 633 1.75 -12.19 -11.68
N MET A 634 1.64 -13.30 -12.41
CA MET A 634 2.17 -13.43 -13.78
C MET A 634 1.45 -12.50 -14.78
N ALA A 635 0.13 -12.30 -14.64
CA ALA A 635 -0.61 -11.36 -15.48
C ALA A 635 -0.27 -9.89 -15.17
N LEU A 636 -0.17 -9.51 -13.89
CA LEU A 636 0.28 -8.19 -13.45
C LEU A 636 1.67 -7.86 -14.01
N LEU A 637 2.66 -8.75 -13.82
CA LEU A 637 4.01 -8.61 -14.37
C LEU A 637 4.04 -8.48 -15.91
N THR A 638 3.14 -9.18 -16.60
CA THR A 638 3.03 -9.11 -18.07
C THR A 638 2.58 -7.71 -18.52
N LEU A 639 1.64 -7.10 -17.79
CA LEU A 639 1.11 -5.77 -18.07
C LEU A 639 2.05 -4.65 -17.64
N GLU A 640 2.74 -4.79 -16.49
CA GLU A 640 3.86 -3.92 -16.08
C GLU A 640 4.95 -3.86 -17.16
N LYS A 641 5.31 -5.01 -17.74
CA LYS A 641 6.28 -5.12 -18.84
C LYS A 641 5.72 -4.74 -20.21
N GLN A 642 4.51 -4.18 -20.30
CA GLN A 642 3.87 -3.76 -21.55
C GLN A 642 3.84 -4.87 -22.62
N LYS A 643 3.53 -6.10 -22.19
CA LYS A 643 3.36 -7.27 -23.06
C LYS A 643 1.89 -7.73 -23.07
N LYS A 644 1.48 -8.40 -24.15
CA LYS A 644 0.10 -8.89 -24.30
C LYS A 644 -0.19 -10.04 -23.34
N VAL A 645 -1.29 -9.91 -22.60
CA VAL A 645 -1.75 -10.87 -21.59
C VAL A 645 -2.58 -12.02 -22.18
N ASP A 646 -2.89 -11.97 -23.47
CA ASP A 646 -3.84 -12.86 -24.17
C ASP A 646 -3.67 -14.36 -23.87
N SER A 647 -2.43 -14.85 -23.78
CA SER A 647 -2.15 -16.26 -23.46
C SER A 647 -2.61 -16.68 -22.07
N LEU A 648 -2.71 -15.77 -21.11
CA LEU A 648 -3.15 -16.04 -19.74
C LEU A 648 -4.68 -15.96 -19.58
N VAL A 649 -5.35 -15.17 -20.42
CA VAL A 649 -6.79 -14.85 -20.29
C VAL A 649 -7.67 -16.09 -20.37
N GLY A 650 -7.42 -16.98 -21.34
CA GLY A 650 -8.26 -18.16 -21.59
C GLY A 650 -8.41 -19.06 -20.34
N PRO A 651 -7.30 -19.56 -19.76
CA PRO A 651 -7.37 -20.36 -18.54
C PRO A 651 -7.85 -19.56 -17.32
N MET A 652 -7.58 -18.26 -17.22
CA MET A 652 -8.18 -17.44 -16.14
C MET A 652 -9.71 -17.40 -16.24
N ILE A 653 -10.28 -17.20 -17.43
CA ILE A 653 -11.74 -17.24 -17.62
C ILE A 653 -12.30 -18.63 -17.32
N GLN A 654 -11.57 -19.71 -17.61
CA GLN A 654 -11.96 -21.06 -17.19
C GLN A 654 -11.95 -21.21 -15.66
N MET A 655 -10.93 -20.70 -14.96
CA MET A 655 -10.88 -20.67 -13.49
C MET A 655 -12.03 -19.85 -12.89
N ILE A 656 -12.33 -18.66 -13.43
CA ILE A 656 -13.47 -17.83 -13.01
C ILE A 656 -14.80 -18.59 -13.18
N ASN A 657 -15.01 -19.23 -14.33
CA ASN A 657 -16.23 -20.00 -14.59
C ASN A 657 -16.35 -21.26 -13.70
N ALA A 658 -15.23 -21.92 -13.40
CA ALA A 658 -15.20 -23.08 -12.51
C ALA A 658 -15.52 -22.71 -11.05
N ASP A 659 -15.07 -21.54 -10.60
CA ASP A 659 -15.32 -21.03 -9.24
C ASP A 659 -16.74 -20.45 -9.08
N LEU A 660 -17.25 -19.74 -10.10
CA LEU A 660 -18.66 -19.31 -10.17
C LEU A 660 -19.64 -20.50 -10.17
N ALA A 661 -19.21 -21.67 -10.64
CA ALA A 661 -19.98 -22.92 -10.60
C ALA A 661 -19.94 -23.63 -9.23
N VAL A 662 -19.27 -23.06 -8.21
CA VAL A 662 -19.29 -23.55 -6.83
C VAL A 662 -20.43 -22.86 -6.06
N THR A 663 -21.24 -23.68 -5.40
CA THR A 663 -22.34 -23.26 -4.50
C THR A 663 -21.94 -23.14 -3.04
N ASP A 664 -20.79 -23.72 -2.66
CA ASP A 664 -20.25 -23.69 -1.30
C ASP A 664 -19.58 -22.36 -0.95
N SER A 665 -19.38 -22.12 0.35
CA SER A 665 -19.09 -20.81 0.94
C SER A 665 -17.65 -20.26 0.78
N GLU A 666 -16.68 -21.04 0.32
CA GLU A 666 -15.33 -20.55 -0.04
C GLU A 666 -15.16 -20.45 -1.57
N ARG A 667 -15.62 -19.31 -2.11
CA ARG A 667 -15.24 -18.80 -3.44
C ARG A 667 -13.97 -17.95 -3.36
N MET A 668 -13.22 -17.95 -4.46
CA MET A 668 -11.90 -17.34 -4.58
C MET A 668 -11.93 -15.99 -5.31
N LEU A 669 -13.10 -15.54 -5.76
CA LEU A 669 -13.27 -14.34 -6.58
C LEU A 669 -12.78 -13.05 -5.92
N SER A 670 -12.67 -12.98 -4.58
CA SER A 670 -12.01 -11.86 -3.89
C SER A 670 -10.56 -11.66 -4.32
N ILE A 671 -9.77 -12.73 -4.37
CA ILE A 671 -8.36 -12.73 -4.80
C ILE A 671 -8.25 -12.30 -6.26
N PHE A 672 -9.22 -12.69 -7.09
CA PHE A 672 -9.31 -12.21 -8.47
C PHE A 672 -9.64 -10.71 -8.52
N PHE A 673 -10.65 -10.25 -7.79
CA PHE A 673 -11.09 -8.85 -7.79
C PHE A 673 -10.01 -7.88 -7.32
N GLU A 674 -9.23 -8.23 -6.29
CA GLU A 674 -8.07 -7.45 -5.85
C GLU A 674 -7.06 -7.19 -6.98
N ALA A 675 -6.70 -8.23 -7.75
CA ALA A 675 -5.77 -8.09 -8.87
C ALA A 675 -6.42 -7.47 -10.12
N PHE A 676 -7.70 -7.76 -10.37
CA PHE A 676 -8.43 -7.36 -11.58
C PHE A 676 -8.56 -5.84 -11.72
N GLN A 677 -8.68 -5.11 -10.60
CA GLN A 677 -8.65 -3.65 -10.63
C GLN A 677 -7.29 -3.14 -11.16
N GLU A 678 -6.19 -3.59 -10.55
CA GLU A 678 -4.84 -3.17 -10.93
C GLU A 678 -4.48 -3.57 -12.36
N MET A 679 -4.90 -4.77 -12.80
CA MET A 679 -4.78 -5.24 -14.18
C MET A 679 -5.48 -4.31 -15.19
N LEU A 680 -6.60 -3.67 -14.82
CA LEU A 680 -7.33 -2.73 -15.69
C LEU A 680 -6.85 -1.28 -15.59
N ILE A 681 -6.26 -0.88 -14.46
CA ILE A 681 -5.74 0.49 -14.21
C ILE A 681 -4.26 0.64 -14.59
N ALA A 682 -3.56 -0.47 -14.87
CA ALA A 682 -2.14 -0.53 -15.24
C ALA A 682 -1.68 0.59 -16.22
N PRO A 683 -0.49 1.19 -16.01
CA PRO A 683 -0.08 2.50 -16.57
C PRO A 683 0.17 2.53 -18.09
N CYS A 684 -0.17 1.46 -18.80
CA CYS A 684 0.05 1.25 -20.23
C CYS A 684 -1.27 1.29 -21.05
N GLY A 685 -2.43 1.33 -20.40
CA GLY A 685 -3.74 1.37 -21.06
C GLY A 685 -4.19 0.03 -21.65
N LEU A 686 -5.40 0.00 -22.20
CA LEU A 686 -6.17 -1.23 -22.50
C LEU A 686 -5.71 -2.04 -23.74
N GLN A 687 -4.51 -1.76 -24.27
CA GLN A 687 -3.99 -2.26 -25.55
C GLN A 687 -3.32 -3.64 -25.46
N PHE A 688 -3.13 -4.14 -24.24
CA PHE A 688 -2.33 -5.34 -23.94
C PHE A 688 -3.20 -6.59 -23.69
N GLY A 689 -4.42 -6.60 -24.23
CA GLY A 689 -5.35 -7.73 -24.14
C GLY A 689 -6.23 -7.72 -22.89
N GLN A 690 -6.18 -6.69 -22.04
CA GLN A 690 -6.98 -6.66 -20.80
C GLN A 690 -8.49 -6.71 -21.06
N LEU A 691 -8.94 -6.19 -22.20
CA LEU A 691 -10.33 -6.25 -22.67
C LEU A 691 -10.85 -7.68 -22.87
N SER A 692 -9.95 -8.63 -23.13
CA SER A 692 -10.28 -10.04 -23.27
C SER A 692 -10.85 -10.61 -21.96
N PHE A 693 -10.49 -10.06 -20.79
CA PHE A 693 -11.06 -10.48 -19.49
C PHE A 693 -12.54 -10.12 -19.30
N ILE A 694 -13.09 -9.11 -19.99
CA ILE A 694 -14.51 -8.71 -19.80
C ILE A 694 -15.38 -9.54 -20.73
N ASP A 695 -16.03 -10.57 -20.20
CA ASP A 695 -16.77 -11.57 -20.97
C ASP A 695 -18.02 -12.07 -20.21
N ALA A 696 -18.74 -13.06 -20.73
CA ALA A 696 -20.00 -13.58 -20.20
C ALA A 696 -19.95 -14.12 -18.75
N TRP A 697 -18.77 -14.27 -18.14
CA TRP A 697 -18.68 -14.54 -16.70
C TRP A 697 -19.16 -13.34 -15.86
N VAL A 698 -19.09 -12.11 -16.37
CA VAL A 698 -19.58 -10.89 -15.69
C VAL A 698 -21.10 -11.00 -15.47
N GLU A 699 -21.83 -11.42 -16.49
CA GLU A 699 -23.27 -11.69 -16.45
C GLU A 699 -23.62 -12.81 -15.44
N LYS A 700 -22.85 -13.90 -15.43
CA LYS A 700 -22.97 -14.96 -14.41
C LYS A 700 -22.73 -14.42 -13.00
N CYS A 701 -21.66 -13.67 -12.78
CA CYS A 701 -21.35 -13.10 -11.46
C CYS A 701 -22.45 -12.15 -10.96
N ILE A 702 -23.03 -11.33 -11.82
CA ILE A 702 -24.13 -10.42 -11.44
C ILE A 702 -25.42 -11.20 -11.09
N THR A 703 -25.63 -12.37 -11.69
CA THR A 703 -26.84 -13.19 -11.52
C THR A 703 -26.74 -14.29 -10.46
N SER A 704 -25.55 -14.85 -10.18
CA SER A 704 -25.35 -16.03 -9.32
C SER A 704 -24.29 -15.88 -8.22
N SER A 705 -23.96 -14.64 -7.82
CA SER A 705 -23.03 -14.36 -6.72
C SER A 705 -23.64 -13.62 -5.53
N SER A 706 -22.92 -13.62 -4.42
CA SER A 706 -23.27 -12.91 -3.19
C SER A 706 -23.28 -11.39 -3.38
N GLU A 707 -23.91 -10.68 -2.43
CA GLU A 707 -23.97 -9.21 -2.42
C GLU A 707 -22.57 -8.58 -2.44
N VAL A 708 -21.63 -9.15 -1.68
CA VAL A 708 -20.24 -8.66 -1.58
C VAL A 708 -19.51 -8.81 -2.91
N GLU A 709 -19.62 -9.99 -3.55
CA GLU A 709 -19.02 -10.22 -4.87
C GLU A 709 -19.62 -9.30 -5.96
N LYS A 710 -20.95 -9.12 -5.94
CA LYS A 710 -21.66 -8.17 -6.82
C LYS A 710 -21.13 -6.74 -6.61
N ASN A 711 -21.16 -6.24 -5.38
CA ASN A 711 -20.74 -4.88 -5.04
C ASN A 711 -19.25 -4.62 -5.36
N ASN A 712 -18.37 -5.59 -5.12
CA ASN A 712 -16.94 -5.49 -5.46
C ASN A 712 -16.74 -5.37 -6.98
N LEU A 713 -17.37 -6.23 -7.78
CA LEU A 713 -17.29 -6.16 -9.25
C LEU A 713 -17.83 -4.82 -9.80
N LEU A 714 -18.93 -4.31 -9.25
CA LEU A 714 -19.48 -3.00 -9.65
C LEU A 714 -18.56 -1.84 -9.24
N SER A 715 -17.97 -1.90 -8.04
CA SER A 715 -17.00 -0.91 -7.56
C SER A 715 -15.76 -0.84 -8.46
N ILE A 716 -15.23 -2.00 -8.88
CA ILE A 716 -14.08 -2.08 -9.82
C ILE A 716 -14.46 -1.54 -11.20
N CYS A 717 -15.64 -1.89 -11.72
CA CYS A 717 -16.12 -1.32 -12.99
C CYS A 717 -16.24 0.22 -12.91
N PHE A 718 -16.63 0.75 -11.74
CA PHE A 718 -16.74 2.19 -11.50
C PHE A 718 -15.37 2.87 -11.37
N SER A 719 -14.45 2.32 -10.58
CA SER A 719 -13.09 2.88 -10.42
C SER A 719 -12.33 2.93 -11.74
N VAL A 720 -12.42 1.87 -12.55
CA VAL A 720 -11.83 1.79 -13.90
C VAL A 720 -12.46 2.82 -14.85
N LEU A 721 -13.79 2.98 -14.87
CA LEU A 721 -14.43 3.99 -15.72
C LEU A 721 -14.10 5.42 -15.28
N CYS A 722 -13.97 5.68 -13.98
CA CYS A 722 -13.54 6.98 -13.46
C CYS A 722 -12.09 7.30 -13.81
N PHE A 723 -11.18 6.32 -13.71
CA PHE A 723 -9.80 6.44 -14.17
C PHE A 723 -9.72 6.75 -15.68
N LEU A 724 -10.43 5.98 -16.51
CA LEU A 724 -10.46 6.19 -17.96
C LEU A 724 -11.07 7.57 -18.33
N ASN A 725 -12.15 8.00 -17.66
CA ASN A 725 -12.72 9.33 -17.85
C ASN A 725 -11.72 10.44 -17.50
N ALA A 726 -10.88 10.27 -16.47
CA ALA A 726 -9.85 11.22 -16.10
C ALA A 726 -8.72 11.29 -17.15
N GLU A 727 -8.20 10.16 -17.61
CA GLU A 727 -7.12 10.13 -18.61
C GLU A 727 -7.57 10.58 -20.02
N LEU A 728 -8.83 10.30 -20.39
CA LEU A 728 -9.46 10.88 -21.58
C LEU A 728 -9.59 12.41 -21.44
N SER A 729 -9.98 12.91 -20.26
CA SER A 729 -10.13 14.35 -19.99
C SER A 729 -8.80 15.10 -20.01
N LYS A 730 -7.70 14.46 -19.62
CA LYS A 730 -6.33 15.01 -19.70
C LYS A 730 -5.76 15.04 -21.12
N GLY A 731 -6.41 14.39 -22.10
CA GLY A 731 -5.91 14.26 -23.47
C GLY A 731 -4.68 13.35 -23.61
N VAL A 732 -4.39 12.52 -22.59
CA VAL A 732 -3.32 11.51 -22.64
C VAL A 732 -3.65 10.45 -23.70
N PHE A 733 -4.90 10.00 -23.72
CA PHE A 733 -5.47 9.23 -24.81
C PHE A 733 -5.93 10.15 -25.96
N LYS A 734 -5.01 10.55 -26.85
CA LYS A 734 -5.39 11.16 -28.13
C LYS A 734 -6.14 10.13 -28.98
N ILE A 735 -7.43 10.36 -29.23
CA ILE A 735 -8.33 9.42 -29.92
C ILE A 735 -8.18 9.51 -31.46
N ASP A 736 -6.96 9.80 -31.92
CA ASP A 736 -6.59 10.18 -33.28
C ASP A 736 -5.86 9.06 -34.05
N SER A 737 -5.33 8.05 -33.34
CA SER A 737 -4.57 6.94 -33.92
C SER A 737 -5.22 5.56 -33.68
N GLY A 738 -5.82 5.03 -34.75
CA GLY A 738 -6.08 3.60 -34.98
C GLY A 738 -6.53 2.75 -33.77
N GLU A 739 -5.59 2.04 -33.17
CA GLU A 739 -5.84 0.88 -32.30
C GLU A 739 -6.38 1.27 -30.91
N ALA A 740 -5.83 2.29 -30.26
CA ALA A 740 -6.30 2.76 -28.96
C ALA A 740 -7.81 3.12 -28.97
N LYS A 741 -8.29 3.71 -30.07
CA LYS A 741 -9.71 4.03 -30.29
C LYS A 741 -10.57 2.78 -30.44
N LYS A 742 -10.07 1.77 -31.16
CA LYS A 742 -10.73 0.47 -31.37
C LYS A 742 -10.87 -0.30 -30.04
N ASP A 743 -9.89 -0.22 -29.17
CA ASP A 743 -9.87 -0.92 -27.88
C ASP A 743 -10.80 -0.25 -26.87
N VAL A 744 -10.72 1.08 -26.72
CA VAL A 744 -11.65 1.87 -25.89
C VAL A 744 -13.12 1.70 -26.37
N TRP A 745 -13.35 1.56 -27.68
CA TRP A 745 -14.66 1.21 -28.24
C TRP A 745 -15.09 -0.24 -27.94
N GLN A 746 -14.17 -1.20 -27.95
CA GLN A 746 -14.46 -2.58 -27.57
C GLN A 746 -14.85 -2.69 -26.08
N LEU A 747 -14.22 -1.91 -25.19
CA LEU A 747 -14.67 -1.80 -23.80
C LEU A 747 -16.12 -1.31 -23.71
N GLN A 748 -16.46 -0.24 -24.43
CA GLN A 748 -17.82 0.30 -24.50
C GLN A 748 -18.84 -0.76 -24.96
N VAL A 749 -18.48 -1.58 -25.96
CA VAL A 749 -19.30 -2.71 -26.44
C VAL A 749 -19.46 -3.80 -25.38
N LYS A 750 -18.36 -4.29 -24.80
CA LYS A 750 -18.37 -5.41 -23.82
C LYS A 750 -19.11 -5.05 -22.54
N LEU A 751 -18.98 -3.83 -22.05
CA LEU A 751 -19.79 -3.33 -20.93
C LEU A 751 -21.27 -3.21 -21.33
N TRP A 752 -21.58 -2.71 -22.53
CA TRP A 752 -22.97 -2.63 -23.02
C TRP A 752 -23.63 -4.01 -23.20
N SER A 753 -22.88 -5.06 -23.57
CA SER A 753 -23.43 -6.42 -23.70
C SER A 753 -23.65 -7.11 -22.34
N HIS A 754 -22.65 -7.16 -21.46
CA HIS A 754 -22.70 -8.02 -20.28
C HIS A 754 -23.17 -7.31 -18.99
N LEU A 755 -22.87 -6.01 -18.83
CA LEU A 755 -23.08 -5.28 -17.58
C LEU A 755 -24.34 -4.40 -17.59
N ILE A 756 -24.48 -3.54 -18.61
CA ILE A 756 -25.55 -2.52 -18.66
C ILE A 756 -26.99 -3.09 -18.65
N PRO A 757 -27.33 -4.20 -19.34
CA PRO A 757 -28.68 -4.75 -19.32
C PRO A 757 -29.08 -5.25 -17.92
N HIS A 758 -28.14 -5.87 -17.22
CA HIS A 758 -28.32 -6.35 -15.85
C HIS A 758 -28.46 -5.19 -14.86
N LEU A 759 -27.60 -4.17 -14.94
CA LEU A 759 -27.74 -2.95 -14.12
C LEU A 759 -29.10 -2.27 -14.32
N LYS A 760 -29.59 -2.18 -15.56
CA LYS A 760 -30.92 -1.61 -15.88
C LYS A 760 -32.07 -2.45 -15.31
N GLN A 761 -31.94 -3.78 -15.27
CA GLN A 761 -32.94 -4.64 -14.63
C GLN A 761 -32.90 -4.50 -13.10
N LEU A 762 -31.70 -4.47 -12.51
CA LEU A 762 -31.46 -4.36 -11.08
C LEU A 762 -31.93 -3.02 -10.51
N SER A 763 -31.71 -1.91 -11.24
CA SER A 763 -32.18 -0.57 -10.84
C SER A 763 -33.70 -0.44 -10.70
N CYS A 764 -34.45 -1.43 -11.18
CA CYS A 764 -35.91 -1.46 -11.17
C CYS A 764 -36.51 -2.47 -10.16
N ARG A 765 -35.69 -3.20 -9.38
CA ARG A 765 -36.19 -4.14 -8.37
C ARG A 765 -36.49 -3.38 -7.06
N PRO A 766 -37.65 -3.55 -6.39
CA PRO A 766 -38.05 -2.72 -5.25
C PRO A 766 -37.22 -2.95 -3.97
N TYR A 767 -36.50 -4.07 -3.89
CA TYR A 767 -35.45 -4.32 -2.91
C TYR A 767 -34.23 -4.85 -3.69
N SER A 768 -33.05 -4.27 -3.48
CA SER A 768 -31.81 -4.71 -4.16
C SER A 768 -30.74 -5.12 -3.17
N GLU A 769 -30.26 -6.34 -3.37
CA GLU A 769 -29.07 -7.00 -2.77
C GLU A 769 -27.73 -6.33 -3.11
N ILE A 770 -27.77 -5.05 -3.48
CA ILE A 770 -26.72 -4.27 -4.12
C ILE A 770 -26.91 -2.83 -3.64
N THR A 771 -25.82 -2.16 -3.27
CA THR A 771 -25.84 -0.74 -2.85
C THR A 771 -26.40 0.11 -4.00
N PRO A 772 -27.62 0.69 -3.89
CA PRO A 772 -28.30 1.34 -5.02
C PRO A 772 -27.47 2.46 -5.65
N GLN A 773 -26.75 3.18 -4.79
CA GLN A 773 -25.92 4.31 -5.15
C GLN A 773 -24.76 3.92 -6.09
N ILE A 774 -24.07 2.81 -5.85
CA ILE A 774 -22.94 2.36 -6.69
C ILE A 774 -23.43 2.04 -8.12
N ALA A 775 -24.58 1.39 -8.25
CA ALA A 775 -25.19 1.13 -9.56
C ALA A 775 -25.54 2.44 -10.31
N GLY A 776 -25.97 3.47 -9.58
CA GLY A 776 -26.23 4.80 -10.14
C GLY A 776 -24.94 5.52 -10.58
N GLU A 777 -23.95 5.61 -9.71
CA GLU A 777 -22.65 6.24 -9.96
C GLU A 777 -21.94 5.57 -11.16
N LEU A 778 -21.96 4.24 -11.23
CA LEU A 778 -21.46 3.43 -12.35
C LEU A 778 -22.17 3.72 -13.68
N LEU A 779 -23.50 3.82 -13.69
CA LEU A 779 -24.28 4.13 -14.90
C LEU A 779 -24.02 5.55 -15.40
N ALA A 780 -23.74 6.50 -14.52
CA ALA A 780 -23.37 7.87 -14.88
C ALA A 780 -21.95 7.95 -15.46
N ALA A 781 -20.97 7.34 -14.79
CA ALA A 781 -19.59 7.26 -15.28
C ALA A 781 -19.51 6.57 -16.66
N PHE A 782 -20.29 5.50 -16.87
CA PHE A 782 -20.40 4.80 -18.16
C PHE A 782 -21.05 5.67 -19.27
N ILE A 783 -22.04 6.49 -18.93
CA ILE A 783 -22.69 7.38 -19.91
C ILE A 783 -21.75 8.52 -20.31
N ASN A 784 -21.00 9.11 -19.37
CA ASN A 784 -19.96 10.07 -19.70
C ASN A 784 -18.85 9.44 -20.57
N PHE A 785 -18.32 8.29 -20.15
CA PHE A 785 -17.34 7.51 -20.92
C PHE A 785 -17.81 7.26 -22.35
N SER A 786 -19.03 6.76 -22.50
CA SER A 786 -19.63 6.48 -23.82
C SER A 786 -19.71 7.74 -24.69
N LEU A 787 -20.08 8.90 -24.12
CA LEU A 787 -20.18 10.17 -24.87
C LEU A 787 -18.79 10.74 -25.24
N MET A 788 -17.80 10.65 -24.35
CA MET A 788 -16.43 11.16 -24.59
C MET A 788 -15.70 10.47 -25.75
N ILE A 789 -16.02 9.20 -26.03
CA ILE A 789 -15.37 8.40 -27.10
C ILE A 789 -15.83 8.82 -28.51
N GLY A 790 -17.00 9.45 -28.61
CA GLY A 790 -17.69 9.73 -29.87
C GLY A 790 -18.48 8.52 -30.37
N LEU A 791 -19.80 8.58 -30.27
CA LEU A 791 -20.72 7.52 -30.71
C LEU A 791 -21.35 7.85 -32.08
N ASN A 792 -21.47 6.83 -32.93
CA ASN A 792 -22.40 6.87 -34.07
C ASN A 792 -23.83 7.08 -33.56
N GLU A 793 -24.65 7.82 -34.32
CA GLU A 793 -26.01 8.27 -33.95
C GLU A 793 -26.88 7.18 -33.30
N VAL A 794 -26.93 5.98 -33.87
CA VAL A 794 -27.71 4.84 -33.36
C VAL A 794 -27.32 4.42 -31.94
N ARG A 795 -26.05 4.60 -31.54
CA ARG A 795 -25.59 4.38 -30.16
C ARG A 795 -25.83 5.61 -29.27
N THR A 796 -25.69 6.82 -29.81
CA THR A 796 -26.05 8.07 -29.12
C THR A 796 -27.51 8.06 -28.67
N GLU A 797 -28.42 7.61 -29.55
CA GLU A 797 -29.84 7.44 -29.20
C GLU A 797 -30.09 6.32 -28.18
N LYS A 798 -29.31 5.22 -28.20
CA LYS A 798 -29.36 4.20 -27.13
C LYS A 798 -28.91 4.76 -25.78
N VAL A 799 -27.89 5.62 -25.74
CA VAL A 799 -27.42 6.30 -24.53
C VAL A 799 -28.44 7.34 -24.03
N LYS A 800 -29.01 8.16 -24.92
CA LYS A 800 -30.13 9.07 -24.58
C LYS A 800 -31.35 8.31 -24.07
N ALA A 801 -31.68 7.16 -24.65
CA ALA A 801 -32.76 6.30 -24.19
C ALA A 801 -32.48 5.67 -22.81
N LEU A 802 -31.23 5.32 -22.51
CA LEU A 802 -30.82 4.86 -21.18
C LEU A 802 -30.91 5.99 -20.15
N PHE A 803 -30.35 7.17 -20.44
CA PHE A 803 -30.51 8.39 -19.61
C PHE A 803 -31.98 8.69 -19.32
N LYS A 804 -32.82 8.74 -20.37
CA LYS A 804 -34.26 9.02 -20.24
C LYS A 804 -34.98 7.93 -19.46
N HIS A 805 -34.60 6.66 -19.59
CA HIS A 805 -35.16 5.59 -18.77
C HIS A 805 -34.78 5.74 -17.31
N LEU A 806 -33.50 6.00 -17.00
CA LEU A 806 -33.02 6.13 -15.63
C LEU A 806 -33.68 7.31 -14.90
N LEU A 807 -33.88 8.45 -15.57
CA LEU A 807 -34.47 9.65 -14.96
C LEU A 807 -36.01 9.69 -15.00
N CYS A 808 -36.64 9.25 -16.09
CA CYS A 808 -38.11 9.35 -16.24
C CYS A 808 -38.89 8.11 -15.78
N SER A 809 -38.25 6.94 -15.59
CA SER A 809 -39.01 5.73 -15.25
C SER A 809 -39.59 5.78 -13.82
N GLU A 810 -40.82 5.31 -13.69
CA GLU A 810 -41.50 5.11 -12.42
C GLU A 810 -40.93 3.88 -11.68
N SER A 811 -40.34 2.91 -12.40
CA SER A 811 -39.75 1.69 -11.82
C SER A 811 -38.40 1.87 -11.13
N VAL A 812 -37.64 2.94 -11.45
CA VAL A 812 -36.25 3.09 -11.00
C VAL A 812 -36.18 3.58 -9.55
N GLN A 813 -35.41 2.87 -8.72
CA GLN A 813 -35.18 3.21 -7.32
C GLN A 813 -34.61 4.62 -7.13
N ILE A 814 -35.05 5.31 -6.07
CA ILE A 814 -34.56 6.65 -5.71
C ILE A 814 -33.07 6.62 -5.31
N GLY A 815 -32.57 5.54 -4.71
CA GLY A 815 -31.15 5.40 -4.37
C GLY A 815 -30.23 5.34 -5.59
N VAL A 816 -30.63 4.62 -6.65
CA VAL A 816 -29.92 4.60 -7.94
C VAL A 816 -29.98 5.98 -8.58
N MET A 817 -31.14 6.63 -8.58
CA MET A 817 -31.30 7.98 -9.15
C MET A 817 -30.45 9.02 -8.40
N LYS A 818 -30.33 8.94 -7.06
CA LYS A 818 -29.45 9.82 -6.27
C LYS A 818 -27.97 9.66 -6.67
N GLY A 819 -27.47 8.42 -6.68
CA GLY A 819 -26.07 8.14 -7.08
C GLY A 819 -25.78 8.56 -8.52
N TYR A 820 -26.72 8.30 -9.43
CA TYR A 820 -26.62 8.70 -10.84
C TYR A 820 -26.52 10.23 -11.01
N LEU A 821 -27.38 11.01 -10.35
CA LEU A 821 -27.35 12.47 -10.42
C LEU A 821 -26.06 13.05 -9.80
N LYS A 822 -25.66 12.54 -8.63
CA LYS A 822 -24.44 12.93 -7.89
C LYS A 822 -23.15 12.76 -8.72
N GLU A 823 -23.05 11.67 -9.48
CA GLU A 823 -21.87 11.45 -10.31
C GLU A 823 -21.94 12.25 -11.62
N LEU A 824 -23.13 12.35 -12.24
CA LEU A 824 -23.30 13.01 -13.53
C LEU A 824 -23.01 14.52 -13.49
N ILE A 825 -23.19 15.21 -12.36
CA ILE A 825 -22.81 16.63 -12.21
C ILE A 825 -21.29 16.87 -12.32
N LYS A 826 -20.44 15.85 -12.11
CA LYS A 826 -18.99 15.96 -12.35
C LYS A 826 -18.64 15.98 -13.84
N HIS A 827 -19.63 15.80 -14.71
CA HIS A 827 -19.45 15.54 -16.14
C HIS A 827 -20.26 16.54 -16.98
N ASP A 828 -19.98 17.83 -16.80
CA ASP A 828 -20.67 18.97 -17.46
C ASP A 828 -20.79 18.81 -18.99
N ASN A 829 -19.74 18.28 -19.65
CA ASN A 829 -19.76 17.99 -21.09
C ASN A 829 -20.82 16.93 -21.50
N ALA A 830 -21.04 15.91 -20.67
CA ALA A 830 -22.07 14.90 -20.90
C ALA A 830 -23.47 15.53 -20.79
N LEU A 831 -23.70 16.35 -19.76
CA LEU A 831 -24.97 17.06 -19.55
C LEU A 831 -25.29 18.03 -20.69
N ARG A 832 -24.31 18.80 -21.17
CA ARG A 832 -24.44 19.64 -22.38
C ARG A 832 -24.81 18.82 -23.62
N THR A 833 -24.15 17.68 -23.82
CA THR A 833 -24.37 16.79 -24.99
C THR A 833 -25.74 16.10 -24.96
N LEU A 834 -26.27 15.80 -23.77
CA LEU A 834 -27.60 15.22 -23.60
C LEU A 834 -28.73 16.24 -23.84
N ASN A 835 -28.47 17.54 -23.59
CA ASN A 835 -29.36 18.67 -23.88
C ASN A 835 -30.81 18.54 -23.35
N THR A 836 -30.97 18.03 -22.12
CA THR A 836 -32.26 17.85 -21.47
C THR A 836 -32.29 18.39 -20.03
N PRO A 837 -32.02 19.70 -19.81
CA PRO A 837 -31.94 20.29 -18.47
C PRO A 837 -33.24 20.14 -17.66
N GLN A 838 -34.40 20.16 -18.34
CA GLN A 838 -35.70 20.00 -17.69
C GLN A 838 -35.90 18.61 -17.07
N ILE A 839 -35.45 17.55 -17.76
CA ILE A 839 -35.53 16.16 -17.25
C ILE A 839 -34.60 15.98 -16.05
N PHE A 840 -33.42 16.61 -16.09
CA PHE A 840 -32.46 16.60 -14.99
C PHE A 840 -33.05 17.25 -13.73
N VAL A 841 -33.66 18.44 -13.85
CA VAL A 841 -34.39 19.09 -12.74
C VAL A 841 -35.56 18.24 -12.24
N GLN A 842 -36.37 17.66 -13.14
CA GLN A 842 -37.48 16.78 -12.75
C GLN A 842 -37.00 15.57 -11.92
N ALA A 843 -35.85 14.97 -12.27
CA ALA A 843 -35.28 13.87 -11.51
C ALA A 843 -34.72 14.32 -10.13
N TRP A 844 -34.02 15.44 -10.08
CA TRP A 844 -33.57 16.03 -8.81
C TRP A 844 -34.76 16.38 -7.89
N LEU A 845 -35.86 16.91 -8.44
CA LEU A 845 -37.10 17.14 -7.68
C LEU A 845 -37.78 15.85 -7.24
N LYS A 846 -37.80 14.79 -8.08
CA LYS A 846 -38.30 13.46 -7.70
C LYS A 846 -37.52 12.90 -6.52
N CYS A 847 -36.18 12.97 -6.55
CA CYS A 847 -35.32 12.55 -5.44
C CYS A 847 -35.58 13.40 -4.19
N SER A 848 -35.47 14.72 -4.28
CA SER A 848 -35.64 15.64 -3.15
C SER A 848 -37.05 15.58 -2.52
N PHE A 849 -38.08 15.23 -3.29
CA PHE A 849 -39.43 15.02 -2.77
C PHE A 849 -39.59 13.67 -2.04
N LEU A 850 -39.02 12.59 -2.56
CA LEU A 850 -39.23 11.22 -2.07
C LEU A 850 -38.16 10.72 -1.07
N HIS A 851 -37.07 11.45 -0.84
CA HIS A 851 -35.99 11.02 0.05
C HIS A 851 -36.40 11.03 1.54
N GLU A 852 -36.15 9.95 2.29
CA GLU A 852 -36.60 9.80 3.69
C GLU A 852 -35.91 10.79 4.66
N GLU A 853 -34.66 11.16 4.40
CA GLU A 853 -33.92 12.09 5.23
C GLU A 853 -34.26 13.56 4.89
N ARG A 854 -34.07 14.45 5.88
CA ARG A 854 -34.29 15.90 5.70
C ARG A 854 -33.13 16.61 5.02
N VAL A 855 -31.92 16.04 5.05
CA VAL A 855 -30.70 16.67 4.53
C VAL A 855 -29.89 15.60 3.82
N SER A 856 -29.58 15.81 2.53
CA SER A 856 -28.61 15.00 1.78
C SER A 856 -27.61 15.96 1.16
N THR A 857 -26.33 15.77 1.45
CA THR A 857 -25.25 16.56 0.83
C THR A 857 -25.27 16.40 -0.68
N GLU A 858 -25.51 15.18 -1.18
CA GLU A 858 -25.46 14.89 -2.61
C GLU A 858 -26.60 15.56 -3.40
N LEU A 859 -27.77 15.73 -2.78
CA LEU A 859 -28.88 16.49 -3.38
C LEU A 859 -28.67 18.01 -3.29
N SER A 860 -27.88 18.50 -2.31
CA SER A 860 -27.40 19.89 -2.28
C SER A 860 -26.35 20.15 -3.36
N ASP A 861 -25.41 19.23 -3.56
CA ASP A 861 -24.38 19.34 -4.62
C ASP A 861 -25.04 19.42 -6.01
N VAL A 862 -26.07 18.59 -6.25
CA VAL A 862 -26.87 18.64 -7.48
C VAL A 862 -27.69 19.94 -7.58
N ALA A 863 -28.20 20.47 -6.47
CA ALA A 863 -28.92 21.75 -6.45
C ALA A 863 -27.98 22.94 -6.77
N GLU A 864 -26.75 22.93 -6.25
CA GLU A 864 -25.73 23.94 -6.50
C GLU A 864 -25.25 23.88 -7.96
N TYR A 865 -25.04 22.68 -8.52
CA TYR A 865 -24.78 22.52 -9.95
C TYR A 865 -25.94 23.08 -10.80
N ILE A 866 -27.20 22.80 -10.44
CA ILE A 866 -28.38 23.37 -11.13
C ILE A 866 -28.37 24.91 -11.04
N ARG A 867 -28.06 25.48 -9.88
CA ARG A 867 -27.99 26.94 -9.66
C ARG A 867 -26.91 27.62 -10.51
N LEU A 868 -25.79 26.95 -10.76
CA LEU A 868 -24.65 27.50 -11.47
C LEU A 868 -24.67 27.22 -12.99
N HIS A 869 -25.13 26.05 -13.43
CA HIS A 869 -24.96 25.57 -14.81
C HIS A 869 -26.24 25.58 -15.68
N LEU A 870 -27.46 25.65 -15.12
CA LEU A 870 -28.65 25.75 -15.98
C LEU A 870 -28.79 27.17 -16.60
N PRO A 871 -29.18 27.28 -17.88
CA PRO A 871 -29.14 28.54 -18.62
C PRO A 871 -30.15 29.56 -18.08
N ASN A 872 -29.64 30.59 -17.40
CA ASN A 872 -30.30 31.87 -17.05
C ASN A 872 -31.69 31.79 -16.39
N ASN A 873 -32.05 30.66 -15.76
CA ASN A 873 -33.35 30.56 -15.11
C ASN A 873 -33.34 31.32 -13.78
N ARG A 874 -34.12 32.41 -13.72
CA ARG A 874 -34.25 33.31 -12.56
C ARG A 874 -34.57 32.55 -11.27
N LEU A 875 -35.39 31.51 -11.38
CA LEU A 875 -35.81 30.60 -10.31
C LEU A 875 -34.66 29.95 -9.53
N PHE A 876 -33.62 29.44 -10.22
CA PHE A 876 -32.54 28.74 -9.52
C PHE A 876 -31.54 29.71 -8.91
N ARG A 877 -31.37 30.93 -9.46
CA ARG A 877 -30.41 31.92 -8.93
C ARG A 877 -30.75 32.40 -7.53
N SER A 878 -32.02 32.48 -7.17
CA SER A 878 -32.48 32.83 -5.81
C SER A 878 -32.67 31.62 -4.88
N LEU A 879 -32.24 30.41 -5.29
CA LEU A 879 -32.20 29.23 -4.43
C LEU A 879 -31.11 29.39 -3.35
N THR A 880 -31.53 29.75 -2.14
CA THR A 880 -30.65 29.77 -0.96
C THR A 880 -30.60 28.38 -0.32
N LEU A 881 -29.51 27.65 -0.53
CA LEU A 881 -29.30 26.34 0.10
C LEU A 881 -29.02 26.51 1.59
N SER A 882 -29.96 26.13 2.45
CA SER A 882 -29.76 26.10 3.90
C SER A 882 -29.24 24.74 4.39
N LYS A 883 -28.97 24.59 5.69
CA LYS A 883 -28.72 23.28 6.33
C LYS A 883 -30.01 22.46 6.57
N GLY A 884 -31.12 22.84 5.93
CA GLY A 884 -32.44 22.23 6.05
C GLY A 884 -32.80 21.35 4.85
N ASP A 885 -34.11 21.25 4.60
CA ASP A 885 -34.65 20.45 3.51
C ASP A 885 -34.63 21.22 2.18
N ILE A 886 -33.93 20.65 1.21
CA ILE A 886 -33.63 21.25 -0.10
C ILE A 886 -34.89 21.43 -0.95
N PHE A 887 -35.86 20.51 -0.84
CA PHE A 887 -37.14 20.65 -1.52
C PHE A 887 -37.91 21.84 -0.93
N ILE A 888 -37.95 21.94 0.40
CA ILE A 888 -38.55 23.07 1.12
C ILE A 888 -37.88 24.41 0.76
N ASP A 889 -36.55 24.46 0.64
CA ASP A 889 -35.84 25.66 0.19
C ASP A 889 -36.14 26.03 -1.26
N PHE A 890 -36.29 25.04 -2.16
CA PHE A 890 -36.77 25.28 -3.52
C PHE A 890 -38.18 25.85 -3.56
N ILE A 891 -39.11 25.38 -2.70
CA ILE A 891 -40.46 25.96 -2.61
C ILE A 891 -40.41 27.41 -2.08
N LYS A 892 -39.51 27.75 -1.16
CA LYS A 892 -39.33 29.14 -0.68
C LYS A 892 -38.86 30.07 -1.81
N ALA A 893 -37.89 29.64 -2.62
CA ALA A 893 -37.38 30.39 -3.77
C ALA A 893 -38.46 30.58 -4.85
N LEU A 894 -39.18 29.50 -5.19
CA LEU A 894 -40.30 29.49 -6.12
C LEU A 894 -41.39 30.50 -5.72
N ARG A 895 -41.77 30.54 -4.44
CA ARG A 895 -42.70 31.54 -3.87
C ARG A 895 -42.14 32.97 -3.95
N SER A 896 -40.83 33.14 -3.69
CA SER A 896 -40.17 34.45 -3.73
C SER A 896 -40.24 35.06 -5.14
N GLU A 897 -39.85 34.32 -6.17
CA GLU A 897 -39.90 34.82 -7.54
C GLU A 897 -41.33 35.06 -8.03
N PHE A 898 -42.29 34.20 -7.68
CA PHE A 898 -43.70 34.43 -8.03
C PHE A 898 -44.25 35.76 -7.48
N ASN A 899 -43.88 36.11 -6.24
CA ASN A 899 -44.26 37.37 -5.62
C ASN A 899 -43.55 38.58 -6.27
N LEU A 900 -42.35 38.38 -6.83
CA LEU A 900 -41.59 39.39 -7.57
C LEU A 900 -42.01 39.53 -9.05
N CYS A 901 -42.84 38.63 -9.59
CA CYS A 901 -43.44 38.81 -10.90
C CYS A 901 -44.58 39.85 -10.81
N ALA A 902 -44.49 40.93 -11.59
CA ALA A 902 -45.47 42.02 -11.54
C ALA A 902 -46.54 41.91 -12.62
N ASP A 903 -46.16 41.44 -13.81
CA ASP A 903 -47.03 41.32 -14.98
C ASP A 903 -47.86 40.01 -14.95
N PRO A 904 -49.18 40.04 -15.20
CA PRO A 904 -49.99 38.84 -15.39
C PRO A 904 -49.49 37.86 -16.46
N LEU A 905 -48.84 38.32 -17.54
CA LEU A 905 -48.28 37.44 -18.58
C LEU A 905 -46.95 36.81 -18.13
N GLU A 906 -46.08 37.54 -17.45
CA GLU A 906 -44.92 37.03 -16.72
C GLU A 906 -45.34 35.94 -15.72
N ARG A 907 -46.31 36.22 -14.84
CA ARG A 907 -46.88 35.25 -13.89
C ARG A 907 -47.40 33.99 -14.60
N LYS A 908 -48.14 34.15 -15.70
CA LYS A 908 -48.67 33.00 -16.46
C LYS A 908 -47.56 32.15 -17.09
N LYS A 909 -46.48 32.77 -17.59
CA LYS A 909 -45.30 32.05 -18.09
C LYS A 909 -44.61 31.28 -16.95
N PHE A 910 -44.38 31.94 -15.82
CA PHE A 910 -43.77 31.34 -14.63
C PHE A 910 -44.58 30.16 -14.08
N CYS A 911 -45.91 30.27 -13.99
CA CYS A 911 -46.78 29.16 -13.57
C CYS A 911 -46.71 27.97 -14.54
N ASN A 912 -46.63 28.21 -15.86
CA ASN A 912 -46.50 27.13 -16.84
C ASN A 912 -45.14 26.40 -16.71
N GLU A 913 -44.06 27.14 -16.48
CA GLU A 913 -42.72 26.60 -16.27
C GLU A 913 -42.61 25.80 -14.96
N ALA A 914 -43.12 26.35 -13.87
CA ALA A 914 -43.25 25.63 -12.59
C ALA A 914 -44.10 24.36 -12.75
N ALA A 915 -45.26 24.45 -13.41
CA ALA A 915 -46.12 23.29 -13.65
C ALA A 915 -45.45 22.20 -14.51
N PHE A 916 -44.50 22.56 -15.39
CA PHE A 916 -43.68 21.57 -16.10
C PHE A 916 -42.76 20.80 -15.15
N TYR A 917 -42.06 21.48 -14.25
CA TYR A 917 -41.16 20.83 -13.29
C TYR A 917 -41.89 19.89 -12.31
N PHE A 918 -43.09 20.25 -11.86
CA PHE A 918 -43.91 19.41 -10.98
C PHE A 918 -44.92 18.50 -11.71
N GLY A 919 -44.92 18.45 -13.04
CA GLY A 919 -45.98 17.82 -13.84
C GLY A 919 -46.18 16.31 -13.61
N ASN A 920 -45.18 15.60 -13.07
CA ASN A 920 -45.27 14.18 -12.72
C ASN A 920 -45.46 13.91 -11.21
N LEU A 921 -45.53 14.95 -10.36
CA LEU A 921 -45.58 14.83 -8.90
C LEU A 921 -46.75 13.95 -8.43
N GLU A 922 -47.93 14.15 -9.02
CA GLU A 922 -49.14 13.34 -8.83
C GLU A 922 -48.87 11.82 -8.88
N LYS A 923 -48.07 11.38 -9.87
CA LYS A 923 -47.72 9.96 -10.05
C LYS A 923 -46.76 9.48 -8.98
N TRP A 924 -45.72 10.27 -8.70
CA TRP A 924 -44.71 9.97 -7.69
C TRP A 924 -45.36 9.79 -6.31
N SER A 925 -46.26 10.70 -5.94
CA SER A 925 -47.08 10.60 -4.73
C SER A 925 -48.00 9.37 -4.74
N SER A 926 -48.70 9.13 -5.86
CA SER A 926 -49.61 7.98 -6.01
C SER A 926 -48.90 6.62 -5.92
N GLN A 927 -47.63 6.54 -6.31
CA GLN A 927 -46.85 5.31 -6.27
C GLN A 927 -46.52 4.90 -4.82
N VAL A 928 -46.00 5.84 -4.02
CA VAL A 928 -45.66 5.56 -2.61
C VAL A 928 -46.92 5.39 -1.75
N LEU A 929 -47.97 6.17 -1.99
CA LEU A 929 -49.20 6.08 -1.19
C LEU A 929 -50.03 4.81 -1.47
N LYS A 930 -49.75 4.08 -2.55
CA LYS A 930 -50.24 2.71 -2.77
C LYS A 930 -49.36 1.66 -2.11
N ASN A 931 -48.05 1.88 -2.10
CA ASN A 931 -47.04 0.95 -1.60
C ASN A 931 -46.47 1.45 -0.26
N LEU A 932 -47.28 1.40 0.81
CA LEU A 932 -47.01 2.05 2.11
C LEU A 932 -45.95 1.31 2.95
N THR A 933 -44.71 1.29 2.48
CA THR A 933 -43.55 0.57 3.06
C THR A 933 -42.96 1.25 4.30
N SER A 934 -42.60 2.55 4.23
CA SER A 934 -41.97 3.29 5.32
C SER A 934 -42.91 4.34 5.94
N GLN A 935 -43.03 4.32 7.28
CA GLN A 935 -43.79 5.33 8.00
C GLN A 935 -43.14 6.72 7.91
N ASN A 936 -41.80 6.77 7.83
CA ASN A 936 -41.05 8.01 7.74
C ASN A 936 -41.18 8.63 6.34
N GLU A 937 -41.03 7.82 5.28
CA GLU A 937 -41.24 8.24 3.89
C GLU A 937 -42.63 8.87 3.71
N VAL A 938 -43.68 8.17 4.15
CA VAL A 938 -45.06 8.68 4.10
C VAL A 938 -45.20 9.99 4.89
N LEU A 939 -44.61 10.10 6.10
CA LEU A 939 -44.63 11.33 6.90
C LEU A 939 -43.91 12.50 6.21
N ARG A 940 -42.76 12.27 5.59
CA ARG A 940 -41.95 13.28 4.86
C ARG A 940 -42.64 13.77 3.61
N ILE A 941 -43.25 12.87 2.86
CA ILE A 941 -43.99 13.22 1.64
C ILE A 941 -45.22 14.07 2.01
N HIS A 942 -45.92 13.78 3.11
CA HIS A 942 -47.00 14.65 3.62
C HIS A 942 -46.48 16.02 4.12
N GLU A 943 -45.31 16.07 4.76
CA GLU A 943 -44.64 17.31 5.20
C GLU A 943 -44.29 18.21 4.01
N ARG A 944 -43.63 17.65 2.98
CA ARG A 944 -43.27 18.37 1.75
C ARG A 944 -44.48 18.75 0.90
N ALA A 945 -45.49 17.89 0.78
CA ALA A 945 -46.74 18.20 0.08
C ALA A 945 -47.54 19.30 0.81
N GLY A 946 -47.59 19.27 2.14
CA GLY A 946 -48.22 20.33 2.94
C GLY A 946 -47.53 21.68 2.74
N PHE A 947 -46.19 21.70 2.76
CA PHE A 947 -45.40 22.92 2.54
C PHE A 947 -45.54 23.46 1.10
N LEU A 948 -45.62 22.58 0.10
CA LEU A 948 -45.91 22.94 -1.29
C LEU A 948 -47.28 23.63 -1.42
N VAL A 949 -48.30 23.13 -0.71
CA VAL A 949 -49.64 23.75 -0.66
C VAL A 949 -49.62 25.07 0.11
N SER A 950 -48.91 25.17 1.25
CA SER A 950 -48.89 26.39 2.06
C SER A 950 -48.16 27.56 1.39
N GLU A 951 -47.03 27.29 0.74
CA GLU A 951 -46.13 28.32 0.21
C GLU A 951 -46.23 28.54 -1.31
N ALA A 952 -46.61 27.53 -2.10
CA ALA A 952 -46.63 27.61 -3.57
C ALA A 952 -48.00 27.28 -4.20
N GLY A 953 -49.06 27.07 -3.41
CA GLY A 953 -50.40 26.73 -3.92
C GLY A 953 -50.92 27.69 -4.99
N ALA A 954 -50.56 28.98 -4.92
CA ALA A 954 -51.01 30.03 -5.84
C ALA A 954 -50.44 29.88 -7.27
N ILE A 955 -49.36 29.13 -7.42
CA ILE A 955 -48.67 28.86 -8.68
C ILE A 955 -49.34 27.67 -9.39
N PHE A 956 -49.92 26.75 -8.62
CA PHE A 956 -50.54 25.50 -9.07
C PHE A 956 -52.07 25.53 -9.04
N TYR A 957 -52.67 26.69 -8.79
CA TYR A 957 -54.11 26.92 -8.76
C TYR A 957 -54.52 27.97 -9.80
N ALA A 958 -55.67 27.75 -10.43
CA ALA A 958 -56.29 28.68 -11.36
C ALA A 958 -57.80 28.43 -11.34
N GLN A 959 -58.58 29.43 -10.93
CA GLN A 959 -60.02 29.30 -10.69
C GLN A 959 -60.83 28.93 -11.95
N SER A 960 -60.33 29.29 -13.14
CA SER A 960 -60.91 28.90 -14.43
C SER A 960 -60.40 27.54 -14.97
N GLY A 961 -59.52 26.85 -14.24
CA GLY A 961 -58.83 25.65 -14.71
C GLY A 961 -59.35 24.36 -14.07
N THR A 962 -60.10 23.56 -14.82
CA THR A 962 -60.55 22.23 -14.37
C THR A 962 -59.35 21.31 -14.08
N LYS A 963 -59.23 20.82 -12.84
CA LYS A 963 -58.20 19.85 -12.39
C LYS A 963 -56.74 20.32 -12.52
N THR A 964 -56.43 21.51 -11.99
CA THR A 964 -55.03 21.96 -11.82
C THR A 964 -54.21 21.00 -10.94
N LEU A 965 -52.88 21.16 -10.89
CA LEU A 965 -52.03 20.31 -10.05
C LEU A 965 -52.43 20.39 -8.56
N LEU A 966 -52.81 21.57 -8.05
CA LEU A 966 -53.28 21.69 -6.65
C LEU A 966 -54.50 20.80 -6.38
N HIS A 967 -55.51 20.78 -7.27
CA HIS A 967 -56.70 19.94 -7.11
C HIS A 967 -56.32 18.47 -6.94
N ARG A 968 -55.41 17.97 -7.78
CA ARG A 968 -54.95 16.57 -7.76
C ARG A 968 -54.09 16.25 -6.53
N LEU A 969 -53.28 17.19 -6.04
CA LEU A 969 -52.54 17.02 -4.79
C LEU A 969 -53.46 16.97 -3.58
N LEU A 970 -54.54 17.75 -3.56
CA LEU A 970 -55.57 17.68 -2.51
C LEU A 970 -56.33 16.35 -2.58
N GLU A 971 -56.70 15.88 -3.77
CA GLU A 971 -57.30 14.54 -3.98
C GLU A 971 -56.36 13.38 -3.55
N ILE A 972 -55.04 13.56 -3.60
CA ILE A 972 -54.07 12.50 -3.22
C ILE A 972 -53.72 12.53 -1.72
N PHE A 973 -53.42 13.71 -1.16
CA PHE A 973 -52.89 13.82 0.20
C PHE A 973 -53.93 14.12 1.26
N LEU A 974 -55.01 14.83 0.90
CA LEU A 974 -55.93 15.42 1.88
C LEU A 974 -57.29 14.72 1.83
N LEU A 975 -57.90 14.59 0.64
CA LEU A 975 -59.19 13.97 0.42
C LEU A 975 -59.16 12.87 -0.67
N PRO A 976 -58.45 11.75 -0.43
CA PRO A 976 -58.60 10.53 -1.24
C PRO A 976 -60.08 10.15 -1.42
N PRO A 977 -60.51 9.72 -2.62
CA PRO A 977 -61.90 9.34 -2.87
C PRO A 977 -62.48 8.36 -1.85
N GLN A 978 -61.64 7.45 -1.34
CA GLN A 978 -61.96 6.44 -0.32
C GLN A 978 -62.36 7.06 1.02
N VAL A 979 -61.82 8.23 1.39
CA VAL A 979 -62.15 8.92 2.66
C VAL A 979 -63.61 9.35 2.73
N ARG A 980 -64.28 9.51 1.58
CA ARG A 980 -65.72 9.85 1.49
C ARG A 980 -66.64 8.69 1.88
N ASP A 981 -66.14 7.45 1.92
CA ASP A 981 -66.85 6.31 2.50
C ASP A 981 -66.73 6.37 4.04
N PRO A 982 -67.86 6.40 4.80
CA PRO A 982 -67.83 6.33 6.26
C PRO A 982 -67.13 5.08 6.82
N ALA A 983 -67.19 3.95 6.10
CA ALA A 983 -66.62 2.67 6.53
C ALA A 983 -65.11 2.53 6.27
N TYR A 984 -64.50 3.44 5.51
CA TYR A 984 -63.07 3.38 5.18
C TYR A 984 -62.18 3.95 6.29
N ASP A 985 -61.38 3.09 6.94
CA ASP A 985 -60.36 3.51 7.90
C ASP A 985 -59.05 3.94 7.22
N LEU A 986 -58.44 5.02 7.73
CA LEU A 986 -57.16 5.54 7.22
C LEU A 986 -55.98 4.66 7.67
N HIS A 987 -55.10 4.30 6.73
CA HIS A 987 -53.87 3.57 7.07
C HIS A 987 -53.03 4.35 8.11
N PRO A 988 -52.49 3.70 9.18
CA PRO A 988 -51.82 4.40 10.28
C PRO A 988 -50.69 5.36 9.87
N PHE A 989 -49.98 5.07 8.77
CA PHE A 989 -48.89 5.95 8.29
C PHE A 989 -49.44 7.24 7.66
N VAL A 990 -50.54 7.15 6.90
CA VAL A 990 -51.23 8.30 6.30
C VAL A 990 -51.93 9.11 7.39
N ALA A 991 -52.58 8.44 8.35
CA ALA A 991 -53.16 9.08 9.53
C ALA A 991 -52.09 9.84 10.34
N LYS A 992 -50.90 9.25 10.57
CA LYS A 992 -49.77 9.94 11.22
C LYS A 992 -49.27 11.12 10.37
N GLY A 993 -49.12 10.94 9.06
CA GLY A 993 -48.71 11.98 8.11
C GLY A 993 -49.62 13.20 8.14
N LEU A 994 -50.93 13.00 8.07
CA LEU A 994 -51.93 14.06 8.19
C LEU A 994 -51.96 14.68 9.60
N HIS A 995 -51.93 13.87 10.66
CA HIS A 995 -51.94 14.36 12.04
C HIS A 995 -50.80 15.37 12.32
N HIS A 996 -49.64 15.21 11.67
CA HIS A 996 -48.47 16.10 11.83
C HIS A 996 -48.40 17.27 10.84
N ASN A 997 -49.18 17.30 9.76
CA ASN A 997 -49.03 18.30 8.68
C ASN A 997 -50.33 18.97 8.20
N LEU A 998 -51.50 18.62 8.74
CA LEU A 998 -52.81 19.13 8.30
C LEU A 998 -52.90 20.67 8.33
N ASN A 999 -52.21 21.33 9.26
CA ASN A 999 -52.18 22.79 9.34
C ASN A 999 -51.63 23.44 8.07
N LEU A 1000 -50.62 22.84 7.42
CA LEU A 1000 -49.98 23.42 6.23
C LEU A 1000 -50.96 23.45 5.06
N PHE A 1001 -51.72 22.37 4.87
CA PHE A 1001 -52.78 22.29 3.86
C PHE A 1001 -53.89 23.33 4.12
N ILE A 1002 -54.43 23.40 5.35
CA ILE A 1002 -55.53 24.32 5.68
C ILE A 1002 -55.07 25.79 5.58
N GLN A 1003 -53.87 26.12 6.08
CA GLN A 1003 -53.30 27.47 5.95
C GLN A 1003 -53.07 27.85 4.48
N GLY A 1004 -52.58 26.93 3.65
CA GLY A 1004 -52.44 27.16 2.21
C GLY A 1004 -53.76 27.47 1.53
N LEU A 1005 -54.80 26.68 1.80
CA LEU A 1005 -56.14 26.90 1.24
C LEU A 1005 -56.73 28.26 1.65
N VAL A 1006 -56.60 28.66 2.93
CA VAL A 1006 -57.08 29.98 3.38
C VAL A 1006 -56.30 31.13 2.71
N ARG A 1007 -54.96 31.02 2.58
CA ARG A 1007 -54.14 32.02 1.86
C ARG A 1007 -54.52 32.18 0.38
N LEU A 1008 -55.15 31.18 -0.23
CA LEU A 1008 -55.67 31.26 -1.61
C LEU A 1008 -57.03 31.96 -1.72
N GLY A 1009 -57.57 32.47 -0.61
CA GLY A 1009 -58.88 33.13 -0.60
C GLY A 1009 -60.06 32.16 -0.58
N ALA A 1010 -59.89 30.97 0.02
CA ALA A 1010 -60.93 29.93 0.09
C ALA A 1010 -62.35 30.40 0.47
N PRO A 1011 -62.58 31.39 1.36
CA PRO A 1011 -63.95 31.90 1.61
C PRO A 1011 -64.70 32.38 0.36
N ASN A 1012 -63.97 32.82 -0.66
CA ASN A 1012 -64.52 33.34 -1.92
C ASN A 1012 -64.52 32.29 -3.05
N ASP A 1013 -64.08 31.05 -2.79
CA ASP A 1013 -64.01 29.98 -3.78
C ASP A 1013 -64.71 28.70 -3.29
N LEU A 1014 -65.74 28.30 -4.02
CA LEU A 1014 -66.60 27.17 -3.65
C LEU A 1014 -65.83 25.84 -3.57
N TYR A 1015 -64.83 25.61 -4.42
CA TYR A 1015 -64.05 24.37 -4.38
C TYR A 1015 -63.09 24.35 -3.19
N LEU A 1016 -62.34 25.43 -2.98
CA LEU A 1016 -61.39 25.53 -1.87
C LEU A 1016 -62.11 25.52 -0.50
N PHE A 1017 -63.26 26.19 -0.39
CA PHE A 1017 -64.09 26.12 0.82
C PHE A 1017 -64.64 24.72 1.08
N SER A 1018 -65.17 24.04 0.05
CA SER A 1018 -65.59 22.65 0.17
C SER A 1018 -64.44 21.71 0.52
N ALA A 1019 -63.23 21.94 0.00
CA ALA A 1019 -62.05 21.13 0.35
C ALA A 1019 -61.68 21.27 1.83
N ILE A 1020 -61.67 22.50 2.39
CA ILE A 1020 -61.50 22.73 3.84
C ILE A 1020 -62.62 22.03 4.63
N LYS A 1021 -63.87 22.20 4.19
CA LYS A 1021 -65.07 21.69 4.88
C LYS A 1021 -65.16 20.17 4.92
N ASP A 1022 -64.90 19.50 3.80
CA ASP A 1022 -64.82 18.05 3.69
C ASP A 1022 -63.65 17.50 4.52
N SER A 1023 -62.49 18.19 4.50
CA SER A 1023 -61.30 17.79 5.26
C SER A 1023 -61.54 17.85 6.77
N LEU A 1024 -62.06 18.96 7.28
CA LEU A 1024 -62.33 19.11 8.70
C LEU A 1024 -63.49 18.22 9.18
N SER A 1025 -64.49 17.92 8.34
CA SER A 1025 -65.60 17.06 8.74
C SER A 1025 -65.30 15.55 8.64
N LEU A 1026 -64.53 15.11 7.64
CA LEU A 1026 -64.22 13.68 7.41
C LEU A 1026 -62.93 13.21 8.09
N LEU A 1027 -61.89 14.06 8.19
CA LEU A 1027 -60.58 13.66 8.71
C LEU A 1027 -60.45 13.87 10.22
N MET A 1028 -60.95 14.98 10.78
CA MET A 1028 -60.81 15.28 12.22
C MET A 1028 -61.28 14.12 13.11
N PRO A 1029 -62.43 13.46 12.87
CA PRO A 1029 -62.85 12.28 13.62
C PRO A 1029 -61.94 11.05 13.54
N ARG A 1030 -61.12 10.94 12.48
CA ARG A 1030 -60.19 9.83 12.26
C ARG A 1030 -58.77 10.15 12.77
N LEU A 1031 -58.42 11.44 12.85
CA LEU A 1031 -57.09 11.92 13.28
C LEU A 1031 -57.00 12.24 14.78
N ILE A 1032 -58.11 12.60 15.43
CA ILE A 1032 -58.19 12.83 16.88
C ILE A 1032 -58.48 11.49 17.57
N ARG A 1033 -57.52 10.97 18.33
CA ARG A 1033 -57.60 9.63 18.97
C ARG A 1033 -58.83 9.47 19.87
N LYS A 1034 -59.28 8.23 20.05
CA LYS A 1034 -60.31 7.82 21.03
C LYS A 1034 -59.83 7.93 22.50
N SER A 1035 -59.32 9.08 22.94
CA SER A 1035 -59.01 9.31 24.36
C SER A 1035 -60.30 9.60 25.13
N GLY A 1036 -60.53 8.85 26.21
CA GLY A 1036 -61.74 8.96 27.04
C GLY A 1036 -61.70 10.09 28.08
N ALA A 1037 -60.59 10.83 28.19
CA ALA A 1037 -60.38 11.82 29.25
C ALA A 1037 -59.65 13.07 28.74
N LEU A 1038 -60.05 14.24 29.25
CA LEU A 1038 -59.41 15.55 29.01
C LEU A 1038 -58.03 15.72 29.67
N ASN A 1039 -57.43 14.63 30.18
CA ASN A 1039 -56.17 14.69 30.92
C ASN A 1039 -54.94 14.46 30.03
N ASP A 1040 -55.10 13.72 28.92
CA ASP A 1040 -54.06 13.56 27.90
C ASP A 1040 -54.18 14.68 26.85
N THR A 1041 -53.48 15.80 27.06
CA THR A 1041 -53.49 16.94 26.13
C THR A 1041 -52.92 16.55 24.76
N CYS A 1042 -53.63 16.86 23.66
CA CYS A 1042 -53.26 16.44 22.31
C CYS A 1042 -52.26 17.40 21.64
N THR A 1043 -51.23 17.83 22.38
CA THR A 1043 -50.22 18.84 22.00
C THR A 1043 -49.44 18.55 20.71
N THR A 1044 -49.54 17.33 20.18
CA THR A 1044 -48.90 16.88 18.94
C THR A 1044 -49.77 17.04 17.69
N PHE A 1045 -51.07 17.35 17.82
CA PHE A 1045 -51.95 17.50 16.66
C PHE A 1045 -51.70 18.82 15.92
N SER A 1046 -51.23 18.71 14.69
CA SER A 1046 -50.70 19.83 13.91
C SER A 1046 -51.68 20.98 13.71
N LEU A 1047 -53.00 20.72 13.58
CA LEU A 1047 -53.99 21.78 13.33
C LEU A 1047 -54.02 22.84 14.45
N LEU A 1048 -53.57 22.49 15.66
CA LEU A 1048 -53.38 23.44 16.78
C LEU A 1048 -52.43 24.58 16.40
N LYS A 1049 -51.46 24.36 15.50
CA LYS A 1049 -50.50 25.37 15.00
C LYS A 1049 -51.17 26.55 14.32
N CYS A 1050 -52.33 26.37 13.68
CA CYS A 1050 -53.10 27.47 13.08
C CYS A 1050 -53.47 28.56 14.10
N PHE A 1051 -53.57 28.19 15.38
CA PHE A 1051 -53.92 29.08 16.48
C PHE A 1051 -52.69 29.57 17.27
N THR A 1052 -51.48 29.06 17.00
CA THR A 1052 -50.30 29.29 17.86
C THR A 1052 -49.05 29.81 17.17
N GLU A 1053 -48.82 29.51 15.89
CA GLU A 1053 -47.65 29.99 15.13
C GLU A 1053 -48.05 31.26 14.38
N CYS A 1054 -47.52 32.41 14.78
CA CYS A 1054 -47.82 33.68 14.12
C CYS A 1054 -47.25 33.68 12.69
N LEU A 1055 -48.12 33.76 11.68
CA LEU A 1055 -47.70 34.15 10.34
C LEU A 1055 -47.53 35.67 10.30
N ASN A 1056 -46.43 36.15 9.72
CA ASN A 1056 -46.15 37.58 9.61
C ASN A 1056 -47.00 38.24 8.49
N ASN A 1057 -48.32 38.27 8.69
CA ASN A 1057 -49.32 39.14 8.08
C ASN A 1057 -50.66 38.87 8.80
N VAL A 1058 -51.25 39.90 9.42
CA VAL A 1058 -52.26 39.70 10.48
C VAL A 1058 -53.60 39.14 9.98
N ALA A 1059 -54.10 39.60 8.83
CA ALA A 1059 -55.47 39.29 8.39
C ALA A 1059 -55.79 37.80 8.14
N PRO A 1060 -55.00 37.01 7.35
CA PRO A 1060 -55.45 35.68 6.92
C PRO A 1060 -55.49 34.62 8.04
N GLN A 1061 -54.87 34.88 9.19
CA GLN A 1061 -54.84 33.96 10.32
C GLN A 1061 -56.09 34.09 11.21
N GLU A 1062 -56.70 35.27 11.25
CA GLU A 1062 -57.94 35.53 11.98
C GLU A 1062 -59.11 34.80 11.28
N ASP A 1063 -59.23 34.98 9.96
CA ASP A 1063 -60.15 34.21 9.09
C ASP A 1063 -60.00 32.70 9.28
N CYS A 1064 -58.75 32.19 9.26
CA CYS A 1064 -58.46 30.76 9.41
C CYS A 1064 -59.02 30.19 10.73
N CYS A 1065 -58.88 30.93 11.84
CA CYS A 1065 -59.42 30.52 13.13
C CYS A 1065 -60.95 30.45 13.12
N ILE A 1066 -61.61 31.47 12.57
CA ILE A 1066 -63.07 31.58 12.47
C ILE A 1066 -63.64 30.46 11.59
N ILE A 1067 -63.04 30.22 10.41
CA ILE A 1067 -63.46 29.17 9.46
C ILE A 1067 -63.34 27.78 10.10
N ILE A 1068 -62.22 27.46 10.75
CA ILE A 1068 -62.04 26.15 11.41
C ILE A 1068 -63.09 25.97 12.51
N PHE A 1069 -63.29 26.98 13.38
CA PHE A 1069 -64.28 26.89 14.44
C PHE A 1069 -65.72 26.75 13.92
N GLN A 1070 -66.13 27.57 12.95
CA GLN A 1070 -67.46 27.48 12.34
C GLN A 1070 -67.72 26.10 11.74
N ILE A 1071 -66.78 25.53 10.98
CA ILE A 1071 -66.94 24.22 10.35
C ILE A 1071 -66.98 23.09 11.41
N VAL A 1072 -66.09 23.11 12.40
CA VAL A 1072 -66.09 22.13 13.51
C VAL A 1072 -67.42 22.18 14.27
N VAL A 1073 -67.92 23.38 14.55
CA VAL A 1073 -69.18 23.59 15.27
C VAL A 1073 -70.41 23.19 14.44
N GLU A 1074 -70.45 23.53 13.14
CA GLU A 1074 -71.56 23.21 12.24
C GLU A 1074 -71.65 21.69 11.96
N ARG A 1075 -70.50 21.01 11.84
CA ARG A 1075 -70.44 19.62 11.32
C ARG A 1075 -70.20 18.56 12.37
N LEU A 1076 -69.51 18.86 13.47
CA LEU A 1076 -69.12 17.87 14.48
C LEU A 1076 -69.89 17.99 15.81
N ILE A 1077 -70.55 19.13 16.09
CA ILE A 1077 -71.30 19.36 17.34
C ILE A 1077 -72.81 19.30 17.09
N LYS A 1078 -73.46 18.19 17.45
CA LYS A 1078 -74.92 18.04 17.34
C LYS A 1078 -75.64 18.81 18.45
N LYS A 1079 -76.19 19.99 18.13
CA LYS A 1079 -77.05 20.77 19.05
C LYS A 1079 -78.32 19.99 19.43
N ARG A 1080 -78.77 20.15 20.68
CA ARG A 1080 -80.03 19.60 21.25
C ARG A 1080 -80.22 18.06 21.23
N CYS A 1081 -79.15 17.26 21.14
CA CYS A 1081 -79.24 15.79 21.32
C CYS A 1081 -79.32 15.38 22.81
N ARG A 1082 -79.76 14.14 23.08
CA ARG A 1082 -79.80 13.52 24.43
C ARG A 1082 -78.65 12.54 24.68
N LYS A 1083 -78.38 11.65 23.71
CA LYS A 1083 -77.28 10.66 23.72
C LYS A 1083 -76.44 10.79 22.45
N ASN A 1084 -75.20 10.32 22.50
CA ASN A 1084 -74.21 10.55 21.44
C ASN A 1084 -73.83 9.29 20.64
N GLU A 1085 -73.95 9.39 19.31
CA GLU A 1085 -73.28 8.51 18.34
C GLU A 1085 -72.89 9.34 17.09
N PRO A 1086 -71.74 9.06 16.43
CA PRO A 1086 -70.49 8.49 16.97
C PRO A 1086 -69.70 9.51 17.80
N ASN A 1087 -68.43 9.23 18.14
CA ASN A 1087 -67.58 10.01 19.06
C ASN A 1087 -67.24 11.47 18.63
N HIS A 1088 -67.80 11.99 17.54
CA HIS A 1088 -67.41 13.24 16.90
C HIS A 1088 -67.60 14.48 17.80
N THR A 1089 -68.72 14.56 18.53
CA THR A 1089 -68.98 15.65 19.48
C THR A 1089 -67.90 15.72 20.56
N LEU A 1090 -67.48 14.56 21.08
CA LEU A 1090 -66.45 14.45 22.11
C LEU A 1090 -65.07 14.86 21.59
N GLN A 1091 -64.73 14.44 20.36
CA GLN A 1091 -63.49 14.80 19.68
C GLN A 1091 -63.41 16.32 19.39
N ALA A 1092 -64.53 16.94 18.98
CA ALA A 1092 -64.61 18.38 18.77
C ALA A 1092 -64.46 19.17 20.08
N ILE A 1093 -65.10 18.72 21.17
CA ILE A 1093 -64.94 19.32 22.51
C ILE A 1093 -63.49 19.20 23.01
N ALA A 1094 -62.86 18.04 22.84
CA ALA A 1094 -61.45 17.84 23.19
C ALA A 1094 -60.51 18.77 22.40
N PHE A 1095 -60.71 18.87 21.08
CA PHE A 1095 -59.92 19.78 20.23
C PHE A 1095 -60.06 21.26 20.65
N ILE A 1096 -61.29 21.73 20.92
CA ILE A 1096 -61.49 23.12 21.38
C ILE A 1096 -60.88 23.33 22.78
N ALA A 1097 -60.89 22.30 23.64
CA ALA A 1097 -60.20 22.34 24.94
C ALA A 1097 -58.67 22.42 24.79
N ASP A 1098 -58.06 21.65 23.89
CA ASP A 1098 -56.62 21.75 23.57
C ASP A 1098 -56.28 23.16 23.07
N VAL A 1099 -57.03 23.70 22.09
CA VAL A 1099 -56.82 25.07 21.55
C VAL A 1099 -56.94 26.12 22.66
N ALA A 1100 -57.97 26.03 23.52
CA ALA A 1100 -58.16 26.94 24.66
C ALA A 1100 -57.03 26.81 25.69
N SER A 1101 -56.53 25.60 25.94
CA SER A 1101 -55.47 25.36 26.93
C SER A 1101 -54.12 26.00 26.53
N ILE A 1102 -53.79 25.95 25.23
CA ILE A 1102 -52.53 26.50 24.70
C ILE A 1102 -52.60 28.02 24.51
N ASN A 1103 -53.79 28.57 24.25
CA ASN A 1103 -53.98 29.97 23.87
C ASN A 1103 -54.58 30.87 24.95
N ARG A 1104 -54.47 30.49 26.23
CA ARG A 1104 -54.96 31.29 27.39
C ARG A 1104 -54.51 32.75 27.40
N ASN A 1105 -53.37 33.06 26.78
CA ASN A 1105 -52.79 34.40 26.74
C ASN A 1105 -53.08 35.16 25.41
N ARG A 1106 -53.90 34.61 24.50
CA ARG A 1106 -54.23 35.24 23.20
C ARG A 1106 -55.67 35.73 23.16
N ALA A 1107 -55.84 37.05 23.29
CA ALA A 1107 -57.14 37.73 23.26
C ALA A 1107 -58.02 37.30 22.08
N HIS A 1108 -57.56 37.50 20.83
CA HIS A 1108 -58.30 37.15 19.61
C HIS A 1108 -58.78 35.68 19.58
N THR A 1109 -57.89 34.72 19.92
CA THR A 1109 -58.22 33.29 19.90
C THR A 1109 -59.26 32.94 20.96
N VAL A 1110 -59.15 33.50 22.17
CA VAL A 1110 -60.14 33.31 23.24
C VAL A 1110 -61.49 33.92 22.86
N GLN A 1111 -61.49 35.11 22.24
CA GLN A 1111 -62.71 35.76 21.75
C GLN A 1111 -63.41 34.91 20.67
N CYS A 1112 -62.66 34.42 19.67
CA CYS A 1112 -63.20 33.52 18.64
C CYS A 1112 -63.86 32.26 19.22
N ILE A 1113 -63.31 31.69 20.29
CA ILE A 1113 -63.91 30.53 20.96
C ILE A 1113 -65.25 30.90 21.61
N ILE A 1114 -65.36 32.08 22.22
CA ILE A 1114 -66.60 32.57 22.84
C ILE A 1114 -67.65 32.86 21.76
N ASP A 1115 -67.29 33.61 20.72
CA ASP A 1115 -68.21 34.05 19.66
C ASP A 1115 -68.65 32.90 18.73
N CYS A 1116 -67.77 31.96 18.37
CA CYS A 1116 -68.07 30.88 17.42
C CYS A 1116 -68.47 29.54 18.06
N CYS A 1117 -67.86 29.15 19.20
CA CYS A 1117 -68.00 27.80 19.74
C CYS A 1117 -68.91 27.71 20.97
N LEU A 1118 -68.86 28.69 21.85
CA LEU A 1118 -69.34 28.53 23.23
C LEU A 1118 -70.88 28.42 23.34
N GLU A 1119 -71.64 28.99 22.40
CA GLU A 1119 -73.09 28.75 22.25
C GLU A 1119 -73.41 27.26 22.03
N SER A 1120 -72.65 26.61 21.14
CA SER A 1120 -72.87 25.22 20.76
C SER A 1120 -72.41 24.26 21.85
N ILE A 1121 -71.34 24.61 22.57
CA ILE A 1121 -70.86 23.86 23.75
C ILE A 1121 -71.87 24.00 24.90
N ALA A 1122 -72.42 25.20 25.13
CA ALA A 1122 -73.53 25.40 26.07
C ALA A 1122 -74.77 24.57 25.69
N SER A 1123 -75.09 24.45 24.40
CA SER A 1123 -76.14 23.54 23.94
C SER A 1123 -75.83 22.06 24.23
N VAL A 1124 -74.58 21.61 24.22
CA VAL A 1124 -74.23 20.23 24.64
C VAL A 1124 -74.45 20.08 26.15
N ALA A 1125 -73.88 20.99 26.96
CA ALA A 1125 -73.99 20.96 28.43
C ALA A 1125 -75.46 21.01 28.91
N MET A 1126 -76.31 21.79 28.25
CA MET A 1126 -77.73 21.94 28.59
C MET A 1126 -78.60 20.75 28.18
N PHE A 1127 -78.37 20.13 27.01
CA PHE A 1127 -79.37 19.22 26.41
C PHE A 1127 -79.05 17.73 26.54
N TYR A 1128 -77.78 17.34 26.62
CA TYR A 1128 -77.36 15.94 26.75
C TYR A 1128 -77.77 15.34 28.12
N ASP A 1129 -77.83 14.01 28.20
CA ASP A 1129 -78.19 13.30 29.44
C ASP A 1129 -77.12 13.52 30.53
N LYS A 1130 -77.56 13.84 31.76
CA LYS A 1130 -76.65 14.11 32.89
C LYS A 1130 -75.78 12.89 33.17
N GLY A 1131 -74.46 13.05 33.02
CA GLY A 1131 -73.49 11.98 33.19
C GLY A 1131 -72.73 11.59 31.92
N ASP A 1132 -73.21 11.97 30.74
CA ASP A 1132 -72.56 11.70 29.45
C ASP A 1132 -71.15 12.34 29.35
N PRO A 1133 -70.16 11.71 28.69
CA PRO A 1133 -68.81 12.26 28.56
C PRO A 1133 -68.76 13.62 27.84
N CYS A 1134 -69.60 13.84 26.83
CA CYS A 1134 -69.69 15.10 26.10
C CYS A 1134 -70.28 16.19 27.01
N GLN A 1135 -71.31 15.85 27.78
CA GLN A 1135 -71.98 16.74 28.73
C GLN A 1135 -71.00 17.23 29.82
N LYS A 1136 -70.30 16.31 30.49
CA LYS A 1136 -69.26 16.61 31.49
C LYS A 1136 -68.08 17.41 30.93
N ASN A 1137 -67.63 17.08 29.72
CA ASN A 1137 -66.49 17.76 29.12
C ASN A 1137 -66.87 19.14 28.55
N ALA A 1138 -68.13 19.34 28.14
CA ALA A 1138 -68.66 20.67 27.81
C ALA A 1138 -68.72 21.58 29.04
N GLU A 1139 -69.24 21.12 30.19
CA GLU A 1139 -69.22 21.89 31.44
C GLU A 1139 -67.80 22.27 31.88
N ARG A 1140 -66.85 21.32 31.80
CA ARG A 1140 -65.42 21.57 32.07
C ARG A 1140 -64.82 22.61 31.13
N LEU A 1141 -65.14 22.54 29.83
CA LEU A 1141 -64.63 23.47 28.82
C LEU A 1141 -65.19 24.88 29.00
N ILE A 1142 -66.50 25.03 29.27
CA ILE A 1142 -67.14 26.32 29.55
C ILE A 1142 -66.45 27.00 30.73
N ASN A 1143 -66.26 26.28 31.84
CA ASN A 1143 -65.52 26.79 33.00
C ASN A 1143 -64.06 27.11 32.65
N GLY A 1144 -63.38 26.20 31.95
CA GLY A 1144 -61.97 26.34 31.58
C GLY A 1144 -61.68 27.51 30.63
N ILE A 1145 -62.67 27.98 29.87
CA ILE A 1145 -62.60 29.20 29.05
C ILE A 1145 -62.93 30.43 29.90
N LEU A 1146 -64.05 30.42 30.61
CA LEU A 1146 -64.53 31.61 31.34
C LEU A 1146 -63.67 31.97 32.58
N THR A 1147 -62.86 31.01 33.08
CA THR A 1147 -61.84 31.26 34.13
C THR A 1147 -60.50 31.78 33.59
N ILE A 1148 -60.33 31.93 32.27
CA ILE A 1148 -59.13 32.54 31.70
C ILE A 1148 -59.07 34.01 32.10
N HIS A 1149 -57.97 34.44 32.71
CA HIS A 1149 -57.74 35.79 33.24
C HIS A 1149 -58.16 36.91 32.26
N ILE A 1150 -57.80 36.75 30.98
CA ILE A 1150 -58.13 37.71 29.90
C ILE A 1150 -59.65 37.94 29.77
N VAL A 1151 -60.51 36.92 29.98
CA VAL A 1151 -61.97 37.06 29.89
C VAL A 1151 -62.54 37.98 30.99
N SER A 1152 -61.83 38.10 32.12
CA SER A 1152 -62.21 39.03 33.19
C SER A 1152 -61.62 40.44 32.97
N THR A 1153 -60.41 40.56 32.43
CA THR A 1153 -59.70 41.85 32.30
C THR A 1153 -59.95 42.60 30.99
N ASP A 1154 -60.15 41.90 29.86
CA ASP A 1154 -60.38 42.53 28.56
C ASP A 1154 -61.87 42.92 28.41
N PRO A 1155 -62.19 44.22 28.17
CA PRO A 1155 -63.57 44.68 28.10
C PRO A 1155 -64.33 44.14 26.88
N ASN A 1156 -63.66 43.89 25.75
CA ASN A 1156 -64.28 43.39 24.52
C ASN A 1156 -64.64 41.91 24.65
N ILE A 1157 -63.73 41.13 25.23
CA ILE A 1157 -63.94 39.69 25.46
C ILE A 1157 -65.00 39.45 26.54
N ARG A 1158 -65.01 40.29 27.59
CA ARG A 1158 -66.08 40.30 28.59
C ARG A 1158 -67.44 40.66 27.97
N LEU A 1159 -67.48 41.64 27.05
CA LEU A 1159 -68.69 42.01 26.31
C LEU A 1159 -69.17 40.90 25.37
N SER A 1160 -68.26 40.21 24.67
CA SER A 1160 -68.57 39.00 23.88
C SER A 1160 -69.24 37.91 24.73
N ALA A 1161 -68.69 37.60 25.92
CA ALA A 1161 -69.31 36.64 26.85
C ALA A 1161 -70.70 37.08 27.35
N MET A 1162 -70.90 38.36 27.67
CA MET A 1162 -72.21 38.90 28.07
C MET A 1162 -73.23 38.90 26.90
N ASN A 1163 -72.79 39.19 25.68
CA ASN A 1163 -73.62 39.09 24.46
C ASN A 1163 -74.06 37.65 24.20
N LEU A 1164 -73.17 36.68 24.41
CA LEU A 1164 -73.49 35.25 24.34
C LEU A 1164 -74.52 34.85 25.41
N PHE A 1165 -74.35 35.27 26.67
CA PHE A 1165 -75.34 34.99 27.71
C PHE A 1165 -76.71 35.61 27.39
N SER A 1166 -76.72 36.85 26.87
CA SER A 1166 -77.92 37.50 26.33
C SER A 1166 -78.53 36.77 25.13
N LYS A 1167 -77.74 36.04 24.32
CA LYS A 1167 -78.23 35.18 23.23
C LYS A 1167 -78.87 33.90 23.79
N LEU A 1168 -78.20 33.19 24.69
CA LEU A 1168 -78.73 31.99 25.36
C LEU A 1168 -80.03 32.29 26.13
N CYS A 1169 -80.14 33.46 26.77
CA CYS A 1169 -81.40 33.92 27.36
C CYS A 1169 -82.52 34.05 26.32
N ARG A 1170 -82.30 34.78 25.22
CA ARG A 1170 -83.30 34.95 24.15
C ARG A 1170 -83.73 33.61 23.53
N ASP A 1171 -82.79 32.70 23.33
CA ASP A 1171 -83.02 31.46 22.59
C ASP A 1171 -83.58 30.31 23.45
N HIS A 1172 -83.36 30.31 24.77
CA HIS A 1172 -83.67 29.17 25.64
C HIS A 1172 -84.48 29.48 26.91
N LEU A 1173 -84.48 30.70 27.43
CA LEU A 1173 -85.18 31.03 28.70
C LEU A 1173 -86.70 30.81 28.62
N ALA A 1174 -87.29 31.07 27.46
CA ALA A 1174 -88.74 30.94 27.23
C ALA A 1174 -89.29 29.50 27.28
N PHE A 1175 -88.46 28.47 27.03
CA PHE A 1175 -88.91 27.07 26.89
C PHE A 1175 -88.07 26.05 27.67
N TYR A 1176 -86.82 26.38 28.03
CA TYR A 1176 -85.87 25.47 28.68
C TYR A 1176 -85.23 26.11 29.92
N SER A 1177 -85.97 27.00 30.60
CA SER A 1177 -85.52 27.78 31.76
C SER A 1177 -84.74 26.97 32.79
N LEU A 1178 -85.25 25.82 33.24
CA LEU A 1178 -84.57 24.98 34.24
C LEU A 1178 -83.19 24.49 33.78
N LYS A 1179 -83.02 24.13 32.50
CA LYS A 1179 -81.72 23.73 31.92
C LYS A 1179 -80.78 24.91 31.77
N LEU A 1180 -81.30 26.11 31.46
CA LEU A 1180 -80.51 27.33 31.35
C LEU A 1180 -80.06 27.85 32.73
N PHE A 1181 -80.92 27.76 33.75
CA PHE A 1181 -80.56 28.08 35.13
C PHE A 1181 -79.63 27.05 35.77
N ASP A 1182 -79.73 25.76 35.42
CA ASP A 1182 -78.69 24.77 35.78
C ASP A 1182 -77.32 25.16 35.18
N LEU A 1183 -77.29 25.59 33.92
CA LEU A 1183 -76.05 26.08 33.27
C LEU A 1183 -75.50 27.34 33.96
N PHE A 1184 -76.34 28.36 34.20
CA PHE A 1184 -75.89 29.58 34.87
C PHE A 1184 -75.51 29.36 36.33
N ALA A 1185 -76.17 28.46 37.06
CA ALA A 1185 -75.76 28.07 38.42
C ALA A 1185 -74.40 27.35 38.44
N MET A 1186 -74.11 26.53 37.42
CA MET A 1186 -72.80 25.90 37.22
C MET A 1186 -71.70 26.94 36.93
N ILE A 1187 -72.00 27.97 36.12
CA ILE A 1187 -71.08 29.10 35.87
C ILE A 1187 -70.92 29.98 37.12
N ALA A 1188 -71.99 30.23 37.88
CA ALA A 1188 -71.98 31.05 39.09
C ALA A 1188 -70.94 30.57 40.11
N GLY A 1189 -70.94 29.27 40.42
CA GLY A 1189 -70.00 28.64 41.36
C GLY A 1189 -68.57 28.47 40.84
N ARG A 1190 -68.20 29.12 39.73
CA ARG A 1190 -66.87 29.03 39.10
C ARG A 1190 -66.34 30.37 38.59
N VAL A 1191 -67.21 31.25 38.10
CA VAL A 1191 -66.88 32.61 37.62
C VAL A 1191 -67.92 33.61 38.14
N PRO A 1192 -68.04 33.78 39.48
CA PRO A 1192 -69.10 34.61 40.08
C PRO A 1192 -68.99 36.08 39.65
N THR A 1193 -67.78 36.59 39.44
CA THR A 1193 -67.51 37.95 38.98
C THR A 1193 -68.19 38.25 37.64
N LEU A 1194 -68.03 37.38 36.63
CA LEU A 1194 -68.62 37.57 35.30
C LEU A 1194 -70.15 37.49 35.35
N LEU A 1195 -70.71 36.55 36.12
CA LEU A 1195 -72.15 36.40 36.21
C LEU A 1195 -72.82 37.52 37.03
N ASN A 1196 -72.17 38.05 38.06
CA ASN A 1196 -72.62 39.25 38.79
C ASN A 1196 -72.78 40.46 37.86
N HIS A 1197 -71.87 40.66 36.89
CA HIS A 1197 -72.01 41.71 35.87
C HIS A 1197 -73.18 41.46 34.89
N PHE A 1198 -73.56 40.19 34.67
CA PHE A 1198 -74.67 39.82 33.79
C PHE A 1198 -76.04 39.76 34.49
N LEU A 1199 -76.08 39.60 35.82
CA LEU A 1199 -77.31 39.43 36.60
C LEU A 1199 -78.40 40.50 36.33
N PRO A 1200 -78.08 41.81 36.18
CA PRO A 1200 -79.09 42.81 35.81
C PRO A 1200 -79.72 42.56 34.43
N GLN A 1201 -78.95 42.08 33.45
CA GLN A 1201 -79.47 41.70 32.13
C GLN A 1201 -80.29 40.41 32.19
N LEU A 1202 -79.89 39.43 33.01
CA LEU A 1202 -80.66 38.21 33.24
C LEU A 1202 -82.05 38.52 33.81
N ILE A 1203 -82.16 39.46 34.75
CA ILE A 1203 -83.44 39.91 35.31
C ILE A 1203 -84.30 40.56 34.21
N GLN A 1204 -83.74 41.45 33.38
CA GLN A 1204 -84.45 42.05 32.25
C GLN A 1204 -84.94 41.02 31.21
N HIS A 1205 -84.14 39.97 30.93
CA HIS A 1205 -84.56 38.86 30.07
C HIS A 1205 -85.69 38.03 30.70
N VAL A 1206 -85.66 37.79 32.01
CA VAL A 1206 -86.75 37.11 32.74
C VAL A 1206 -88.04 37.94 32.68
N GLU A 1207 -87.99 39.23 32.99
CA GLU A 1207 -89.14 40.13 32.85
C GLU A 1207 -89.70 40.14 31.42
N THR A 1208 -88.82 40.10 30.42
CA THR A 1208 -89.23 40.05 29.00
C THR A 1208 -89.92 38.75 28.66
N VAL A 1209 -89.52 37.63 29.26
CA VAL A 1209 -90.19 36.32 29.11
C VAL A 1209 -91.51 36.27 29.89
N GLU A 1210 -91.57 36.84 31.10
CA GLU A 1210 -92.79 36.97 31.89
C GLU A 1210 -93.86 37.80 31.16
N LYS A 1211 -93.49 38.99 30.67
CA LYS A 1211 -94.34 39.85 29.83
C LYS A 1211 -94.81 39.13 28.57
N LYS A 1212 -93.96 38.29 27.93
CA LYS A 1212 -94.35 37.45 26.78
C LYS A 1212 -95.19 36.21 27.13
N ARG A 1213 -95.16 35.74 28.38
CA ARG A 1213 -96.03 34.68 28.92
C ARG A 1213 -97.38 35.22 29.42
N GLY A 1214 -97.54 36.54 29.52
CA GLY A 1214 -98.74 37.18 30.08
C GLY A 1214 -98.83 37.08 31.61
N VAL A 1215 -97.72 36.81 32.31
CA VAL A 1215 -97.67 36.60 33.75
C VAL A 1215 -96.78 37.68 34.38
N THR A 1216 -97.19 38.27 35.50
CA THR A 1216 -96.41 39.32 36.20
C THR A 1216 -95.32 38.77 37.12
N TYR A 1217 -95.42 37.50 37.52
CA TYR A 1217 -94.44 36.81 38.37
C TYR A 1217 -94.45 35.31 38.07
N ASP A 1218 -93.33 34.77 37.59
CA ASP A 1218 -93.16 33.34 37.32
C ASP A 1218 -92.21 32.71 38.36
N SER A 1219 -92.76 31.92 39.28
CA SER A 1219 -91.98 31.26 40.35
C SER A 1219 -90.98 30.21 39.84
N SER A 1220 -91.14 29.71 38.60
CA SER A 1220 -90.13 28.85 37.97
C SER A 1220 -88.91 29.64 37.49
N LEU A 1221 -89.08 30.93 37.16
CA LEU A 1221 -88.01 31.82 36.74
C LEU A 1221 -87.39 32.57 37.93
N ARG A 1222 -88.21 33.10 38.84
CA ARG A 1222 -87.76 33.91 39.97
C ARG A 1222 -87.29 33.08 41.15
N ASP A 1223 -88.13 32.20 41.70
CA ASP A 1223 -87.78 31.42 42.90
C ASP A 1223 -86.84 30.25 42.63
N LYS A 1224 -87.04 29.52 41.52
CA LYS A 1224 -86.21 28.35 41.16
C LYS A 1224 -85.02 28.67 40.25
N GLY A 1225 -85.00 29.87 39.66
CA GLY A 1225 -83.95 30.35 38.76
C GLY A 1225 -83.09 31.44 39.40
N ILE A 1226 -83.59 32.68 39.39
CA ILE A 1226 -82.87 33.88 39.87
C ILE A 1226 -82.40 33.71 41.32
N LYS A 1227 -83.30 33.43 42.29
CA LYS A 1227 -82.92 33.30 43.71
C LYS A 1227 -81.87 32.23 43.97
N ARG A 1228 -81.87 31.14 43.19
CA ARG A 1228 -80.85 30.07 43.28
C ARG A 1228 -79.48 30.55 42.79
N ILE A 1229 -79.45 31.40 41.76
CA ILE A 1229 -78.21 32.01 41.27
C ILE A 1229 -77.71 33.08 42.25
N GLU A 1230 -78.60 33.94 42.75
CA GLU A 1230 -78.28 34.93 43.79
C GLU A 1230 -77.70 34.27 45.05
N GLN A 1231 -78.30 33.18 45.54
CA GLN A 1231 -77.79 32.40 46.67
C GLN A 1231 -76.36 31.88 46.44
N ILE A 1232 -76.07 31.34 45.25
CA ILE A 1232 -74.72 30.85 44.90
C ILE A 1232 -73.72 32.01 44.80
N LEU A 1233 -74.15 33.19 44.31
CA LEU A 1233 -73.31 34.38 44.20
C LEU A 1233 -73.12 35.13 45.54
N SER A 1234 -73.98 34.88 46.54
CA SER A 1234 -73.88 35.43 47.89
C SER A 1234 -73.19 34.51 48.92
N GLY A 1235 -72.96 33.25 48.54
CA GLY A 1235 -72.52 32.18 49.46
C GLY A 1235 -71.22 31.48 49.03
N GLY A 1236 -70.35 32.17 48.29
CA GLY A 1236 -69.07 31.67 47.79
C GLY A 1236 -67.99 32.76 47.74
#